data_AF-A0A7W6WBM0-F1
#
_entry.id   AF-A0A7W6WBM0-F1
#
_cell.length_a   1.000
_cell.length_b   1.000
_cell.length_c   1.000
_cell.angle_alpha   90.00
_cell.angle_beta   90.00
_cell.angle_gamma   90.00
#
_symmetry.space_group_name_H-M   'P 1'
#
loop_
_entity.id
_entity.type
_entity.pdbx_description
1 polymer ?
#
loop_
_entity_poly.entity_id
_entity_poly.type
_entity_poly.pdbx_seq_one_letter_code
_entity_poly.pdbx_strand_id
1 'polypeptide(L)'
;MRAEVRFTSDRLSFVANGRIRGKPRPLPSDAANTVRDWIKAYRALCGRKAAAQGLLDLGRQMFRWLDGPEGSLGEMLKEAFGELTLEFQAARPLSSDAAPFLQAPWELLADETGHLAALDRLLFCPVRRLGTAVAPPDPDPQCLGLVFMAASPRDVLPVLDYEAEETAILEATERLSLDIEVEESGNPSFLTDRLAEIGDMQAIHLSCHGRSFPTPCLALEDDVGAEHKTDAAELIRVLRPAKPRLVFLSACQTSEEGPQSDSLATALVDGGIPAVLGWDASVHDQSAIDFAKALYGFLAKPQRLLEEACADARRALLNATLKTPAPGHADPARREESFDLSAVPGADWHMARLWLGPQGGGPLVRGQERRRLVATDTVYGVFDRRKQTGTIAAAHMFVGRRREIQACLAALRLYTGARRNAGLLIQGMGRSGKSSLAARVLHRRPDLTLVFVEGRFDAATIAADIVDRLPHTRDILRPDNPALLEAARAETLLYERLTQVLTGPCGQTATGRPLALVLDDLEQGLEAPTDAETGAWTVHPEVAPALRAVVRAFDRCRESASVLLLTSRYPITLPDGTGDLAEPLETVHLPPMDDAGLRKLVQRRYRHHRERHGLGTLTNAGATEEDTWQAFEACAEDARGNPGLADALLSVADQDRERLAAARDHVRGFLAAERADAPADASLADFFDRLKLDGLFEKLRPVDRDLLRVATLFSAPVPPAAMEAAAARYGGSVARLRALGLLDTHEDLVTPRTPALAVNALATPRLAPLSETEEKDGAAVVVEPLQDAWPRPTETLRLAAQDELYRLATLAGHAAIRALTAAPMLQRLIDRPDAPGAAALGQAIIAAADATDAPVARGVLRRTAEAMLKTGEGDAADALLDRASVQDETEAMDFDLAAVHFTAANRAHRTGDLNRAEGLLRRALDYFQVEDDRRHVAVTMGQIADILQARGQLDKALRILQDEVRPAFDRLGDVREKAVTMGKIADILQARGQLDDALRIRNKEQLPVYDRLGDVHQKAVTMGQIADILQARGQLDDALRIRNEEEIPVYDRLGDVHQKAVTLGKIADILQARGQLDKALRILQDEVRPAFDRL
;
A
#
# COMPACT_ATOMS: atom_id res chain seq x y z
N MET A 1 1.99 -9.78 -38.92
CA MET A 1 3.02 -8.98 -39.65
C MET A 1 3.99 -8.38 -38.64
N ARG A 2 5.30 -8.39 -38.91
CA ARG A 2 6.32 -7.77 -38.05
C ARG A 2 7.10 -6.71 -38.82
N ALA A 3 7.19 -5.51 -38.25
CA ALA A 3 7.92 -4.39 -38.81
C ALA A 3 8.75 -3.68 -37.73
N GLU A 4 9.90 -3.17 -38.12
CA GLU A 4 10.82 -2.41 -37.27
C GLU A 4 10.80 -0.94 -37.72
N VAL A 5 10.76 -0.04 -36.73
CA VAL A 5 10.98 1.39 -36.90
C VAL A 5 12.35 1.70 -36.31
N ARG A 6 13.33 1.92 -37.19
CA ARG A 6 14.69 2.27 -36.78
C ARG A 6 14.84 3.78 -36.79
N PHE A 7 15.25 4.32 -35.65
CA PHE A 7 15.46 5.74 -35.44
C PHE A 7 16.96 6.05 -35.23
N THR A 8 17.48 6.99 -36.02
CA THR A 8 18.77 7.65 -35.80
C THR A 8 18.54 9.15 -35.67
N SER A 9 19.55 9.90 -35.23
CA SER A 9 19.45 11.35 -35.07
C SER A 9 19.09 12.11 -36.36
N ASP A 10 19.34 11.51 -37.53
CA ASP A 10 19.12 12.11 -38.84
C ASP A 10 18.05 11.40 -39.70
N ARG A 11 17.59 10.20 -39.35
CA ARG A 11 16.75 9.37 -40.21
C ARG A 11 15.77 8.45 -39.45
N LEU A 12 14.64 8.17 -40.11
CA LEU A 12 13.66 7.16 -39.72
C LEU A 12 13.47 6.16 -40.87
N SER A 13 13.48 4.86 -40.58
CA SER A 13 13.26 3.82 -41.59
C SER A 13 12.33 2.72 -41.09
N PHE A 14 11.43 2.28 -41.98
CA PHE A 14 10.56 1.12 -41.76
C PHE A 14 11.19 -0.10 -42.40
N VAL A 15 11.37 -1.17 -41.64
CA VAL A 15 11.88 -2.45 -42.14
C VAL A 15 10.80 -3.50 -41.91
N ALA A 16 10.31 -4.13 -42.98
CA ALA A 16 9.38 -5.25 -42.90
C ALA A 16 9.97 -6.45 -43.63
N ASN A 17 9.97 -7.63 -43.00
CA ASN A 17 10.56 -8.85 -43.55
C ASN A 17 12.03 -8.67 -44.00
N GLY A 18 12.82 -7.93 -43.22
CA GLY A 18 14.24 -7.66 -43.49
C GLY A 18 14.51 -6.71 -44.66
N ARG A 19 13.48 -6.06 -45.24
CA ARG A 19 13.62 -5.08 -46.32
C ARG A 19 13.10 -3.72 -45.89
N ILE A 20 13.83 -2.66 -46.24
CA ILE A 20 13.36 -1.28 -46.04
C ILE A 20 12.14 -1.06 -46.93
N ARG A 21 11.03 -0.62 -46.33
CA ARG A 21 9.81 -0.18 -47.02
C ARG A 21 9.90 1.33 -47.22
N GLY A 22 9.71 1.80 -48.45
CA GLY A 22 9.86 3.21 -48.80
C GLY A 22 11.31 3.69 -48.79
N LYS A 23 11.53 5.00 -48.84
CA LYS A 23 12.86 5.59 -48.65
C LYS A 23 13.05 5.97 -47.18
N PRO A 24 14.27 5.84 -46.60
CA PRO A 24 14.55 6.36 -45.27
C PRO A 24 14.21 7.86 -45.21
N ARG A 25 13.29 8.23 -44.30
CA ARG A 25 12.83 9.61 -44.13
C ARG A 25 13.89 10.39 -43.35
N PRO A 26 14.49 11.46 -43.91
CA PRO A 26 15.35 12.33 -43.14
C PRO A 26 14.52 13.05 -42.07
N LEU A 27 15.07 13.13 -40.85
CA LEU A 27 14.45 13.80 -39.73
C LEU A 27 15.04 15.21 -39.56
N PRO A 28 14.22 16.21 -39.19
CA PRO A 28 14.73 17.53 -38.85
C PRO A 28 15.51 17.48 -37.53
N SER A 29 16.41 18.44 -37.32
CA SER A 29 17.29 18.49 -36.14
C SER A 29 16.54 18.62 -34.80
N ASP A 30 15.27 19.02 -34.82
CA ASP A 30 14.39 19.17 -33.66
C ASP A 30 13.44 17.97 -33.45
N ALA A 31 13.58 16.88 -34.22
CA ALA A 31 12.74 15.69 -34.11
C ALA A 31 12.71 15.12 -32.68
N ALA A 32 13.87 15.05 -32.00
CA ALA A 32 13.95 14.59 -30.62
C ALA A 32 13.18 15.51 -29.65
N ASN A 33 13.18 16.82 -29.88
CA ASN A 33 12.41 17.77 -29.08
C ASN A 33 10.91 17.60 -29.29
N THR A 34 10.48 17.38 -30.54
CA THR A 34 9.07 17.07 -30.86
C THR A 34 8.58 15.85 -30.07
N VAL A 35 9.41 14.79 -30.00
CA VAL A 35 9.07 13.58 -29.24
C VAL A 35 9.02 13.86 -27.73
N ARG A 36 9.95 14.65 -27.20
CA ARG A 36 9.92 15.08 -25.78
C ARG A 36 8.65 15.87 -25.45
N ASP A 37 8.20 16.73 -26.36
CA ASP A 37 6.96 17.48 -26.20
C ASP A 37 5.74 16.56 -26.14
N TRP A 38 5.71 15.47 -26.91
CA TRP A 38 4.66 14.45 -26.80
C TRP A 38 4.69 13.72 -25.47
N ILE A 39 5.86 13.34 -24.97
CA ILE A 39 5.98 12.70 -23.65
C ILE A 39 5.45 13.66 -22.57
N LYS A 40 5.82 14.94 -22.65
CA LYS A 40 5.32 15.97 -21.73
C LYS A 40 3.80 16.16 -21.83
N ALA A 41 3.26 16.19 -23.05
CA ALA A 41 1.81 16.29 -23.28
C ALA A 41 1.07 15.05 -22.75
N TYR A 42 1.59 13.86 -23.00
CA TYR A 42 1.07 12.59 -22.51
C TYR A 42 1.03 12.52 -20.99
N ARG A 43 2.15 12.82 -20.31
CA ARG A 43 2.20 12.85 -18.85
C ARG A 43 1.25 13.90 -18.27
N ALA A 44 1.10 15.03 -18.95
CA ALA A 44 0.14 16.05 -18.55
C ALA A 44 -1.32 15.57 -18.68
N LEU A 45 -1.61 14.67 -19.63
CA LEU A 45 -2.94 14.07 -19.86
C LEU A 45 -3.25 12.91 -18.89
N CYS A 46 -2.23 12.16 -18.46
CA CYS A 46 -2.38 11.12 -17.43
C CYS A 46 -2.95 11.73 -16.13
N GLY A 47 -3.98 11.12 -15.54
CA GLY A 47 -4.63 11.60 -14.31
C GLY A 47 -5.65 12.75 -14.49
N ARG A 48 -6.10 13.07 -15.71
CA ARG A 48 -7.19 14.05 -15.95
C ARG A 48 -8.56 13.38 -16.04
N LYS A 49 -9.57 13.98 -15.42
CA LYS A 49 -10.99 13.57 -15.53
C LYS A 49 -11.50 13.42 -16.97
N ALA A 50 -11.02 14.23 -17.92
CA ALA A 50 -11.41 14.17 -19.33
C ALA A 50 -10.21 14.00 -20.29
N ALA A 51 -9.35 13.00 -20.06
CA ALA A 51 -8.14 12.79 -20.87
C ALA A 51 -8.41 12.17 -22.27
N ALA A 52 -9.55 11.50 -22.46
CA ALA A 52 -9.85 10.64 -23.62
C ALA A 52 -9.52 11.30 -24.97
N GLN A 53 -10.17 12.44 -25.25
CA GLN A 53 -10.00 13.15 -26.50
C GLN A 53 -8.57 13.66 -26.68
N GLY A 54 -7.94 14.14 -25.61
CA GLY A 54 -6.56 14.61 -25.66
C GLY A 54 -5.56 13.49 -25.97
N LEU A 55 -5.79 12.29 -25.47
CA LEU A 55 -4.98 11.11 -25.76
C LEU A 55 -5.18 10.65 -27.21
N LEU A 56 -6.40 10.69 -27.73
CA LEU A 56 -6.71 10.39 -29.13
C LEU A 56 -6.06 11.40 -30.08
N ASP A 57 -6.18 12.70 -29.79
CA ASP A 57 -5.59 13.77 -30.60
C ASP A 57 -4.07 13.67 -30.65
N LEU A 58 -3.44 13.37 -29.50
CA LEU A 58 -2.00 13.11 -29.42
C LEU A 58 -1.64 11.86 -30.25
N GLY A 59 -2.41 10.78 -30.14
CA GLY A 59 -2.27 9.57 -30.93
C GLY A 59 -2.30 9.81 -32.44
N ARG A 60 -3.24 10.63 -32.92
CA ARG A 60 -3.36 11.04 -34.33
C ARG A 60 -2.21 11.94 -34.77
N GLN A 61 -1.72 12.81 -33.90
CA GLN A 61 -0.55 13.63 -34.18
C GLN A 61 0.70 12.75 -34.36
N MET A 62 0.92 11.81 -33.44
CA MET A 62 2.04 10.87 -33.49
C MET A 62 1.97 9.98 -34.73
N PHE A 63 0.77 9.47 -35.06
CA PHE A 63 0.54 8.66 -36.26
C PHE A 63 0.91 9.41 -37.54
N ARG A 64 0.37 10.63 -37.74
CA ARG A 64 0.67 11.44 -38.93
C ARG A 64 2.15 11.76 -39.06
N TRP A 65 2.83 12.03 -37.93
CA TRP A 65 4.27 12.28 -37.95
C TRP A 65 5.08 11.03 -38.31
N LEU A 66 4.68 9.86 -37.78
CA LEU A 66 5.36 8.60 -38.01
C LEU A 66 5.16 8.12 -39.45
N ASP A 67 3.95 8.24 -39.98
CA ASP A 67 3.59 7.88 -41.36
C ASP A 67 4.27 8.79 -42.40
N GLY A 68 4.32 10.09 -42.10
CA GLY A 68 4.98 11.08 -42.92
C GLY A 68 4.38 11.21 -44.34
N PRO A 69 5.05 11.94 -45.25
CA PRO A 69 4.55 12.17 -46.60
C PRO A 69 4.57 10.92 -47.49
N GLU A 70 5.36 9.90 -47.14
CA GLU A 70 5.43 8.66 -47.92
C GLU A 70 4.29 7.67 -47.61
N GLY A 71 3.52 7.89 -46.53
CA GLY A 71 2.34 7.06 -46.21
C GLY A 71 2.67 5.59 -45.91
N SER A 72 3.91 5.29 -45.51
CA SER A 72 4.42 3.91 -45.41
C SER A 72 3.76 3.10 -44.30
N LEU A 73 3.41 3.74 -43.17
CA LEU A 73 2.71 3.10 -42.07
C LEU A 73 1.23 2.89 -42.44
N GLY A 74 0.61 3.87 -43.11
CA GLY A 74 -0.77 3.78 -43.62
C GLY A 74 -0.94 2.63 -44.61
N GLU A 75 -0.03 2.47 -45.57
CA GLU A 75 -0.03 1.33 -46.50
C GLU A 75 0.19 0.00 -45.77
N MET A 76 1.10 -0.03 -44.81
CA MET A 76 1.35 -1.22 -43.99
C MET A 76 0.09 -1.65 -43.21
N LEU A 77 -0.67 -0.69 -42.68
CA LEU A 77 -1.93 -0.97 -41.97
C LEU A 77 -3.06 -1.47 -42.88
N LYS A 78 -3.02 -1.15 -44.18
CA LYS A 78 -3.94 -1.72 -45.18
C LYS A 78 -3.57 -3.17 -45.51
N GLU A 79 -2.27 -3.48 -45.57
CA GLU A 79 -1.77 -4.85 -45.77
C GLU A 79 -1.96 -5.74 -44.53
N ALA A 80 -1.91 -5.16 -43.33
CA ALA A 80 -1.95 -5.91 -42.07
C ALA A 80 -3.35 -6.43 -41.73
N PHE A 81 -3.43 -7.74 -41.48
CA PHE A 81 -4.60 -8.45 -40.98
C PHE A 81 -4.18 -9.42 -39.87
N GLY A 82 -4.98 -9.54 -38.81
CA GLY A 82 -4.68 -10.37 -37.64
C GLY A 82 -3.77 -9.65 -36.65
N GLU A 83 -2.49 -9.49 -36.98
CA GLU A 83 -1.48 -8.92 -36.05
C GLU A 83 -0.51 -7.94 -36.75
N LEU A 84 -0.13 -6.88 -36.03
CA LEU A 84 0.97 -5.99 -36.40
C LEU A 84 1.85 -5.73 -35.19
N THR A 85 3.04 -6.35 -35.18
CA THR A 85 4.10 -5.98 -34.24
C THR A 85 4.94 -4.87 -34.83
N LEU A 86 4.94 -3.72 -34.16
CA LEU A 86 5.72 -2.55 -34.54
C LEU A 86 6.83 -2.34 -33.50
N GLU A 87 8.06 -2.64 -33.89
CA GLU A 87 9.22 -2.63 -32.99
C GLU A 87 10.00 -1.31 -33.13
N PHE A 88 9.99 -0.49 -32.09
CA PHE A 88 10.74 0.76 -32.01
C PHE A 88 12.14 0.47 -31.47
N GLN A 89 13.15 0.64 -32.32
CA GLN A 89 14.50 0.18 -32.04
C GLN A 89 15.49 1.34 -31.89
N ALA A 90 16.33 1.27 -30.85
CA ALA A 90 17.50 2.12 -30.69
C ALA A 90 18.79 1.31 -30.49
N ALA A 91 19.92 1.86 -30.95
CA ALA A 91 21.24 1.27 -30.74
C ALA A 91 21.71 1.41 -29.28
N ARG A 92 22.67 0.57 -28.87
CA ARG A 92 23.40 0.71 -27.60
C ARG A 92 24.82 1.27 -27.85
N PRO A 93 25.35 2.14 -26.97
CA PRO A 93 24.66 2.78 -25.84
C PRO A 93 23.55 3.74 -26.31
N LEU A 94 22.51 3.91 -25.49
CA LEU A 94 21.37 4.75 -25.82
C LEU A 94 21.80 6.22 -25.88
N SER A 95 21.54 6.90 -26.99
CA SER A 95 21.87 8.33 -27.14
C SER A 95 20.77 9.22 -26.54
N SER A 96 21.13 10.46 -26.19
CA SER A 96 20.19 11.49 -25.70
C SER A 96 19.04 11.81 -26.66
N ASP A 97 19.23 11.51 -27.94
CA ASP A 97 18.24 11.75 -29.00
C ASP A 97 17.35 10.52 -29.23
N ALA A 98 17.87 9.31 -28.99
CA ALA A 98 17.13 8.06 -29.15
C ALA A 98 16.34 7.66 -27.89
N ALA A 99 16.76 8.10 -26.70
CA ALA A 99 16.03 7.81 -25.47
C ALA A 99 14.56 8.32 -25.50
N PRO A 100 14.27 9.58 -25.86
CA PRO A 100 12.88 10.05 -25.98
C PRO A 100 12.08 9.26 -27.01
N PHE A 101 12.71 8.79 -28.09
CA PHE A 101 12.03 7.99 -29.11
C PHE A 101 11.51 6.66 -28.55
N LEU A 102 12.30 5.96 -27.74
CA LEU A 102 11.82 4.76 -27.06
C LEU A 102 10.74 5.10 -26.02
N GLN A 103 10.84 6.23 -25.31
CA GLN A 103 9.88 6.63 -24.28
C GLN A 103 8.55 7.18 -24.78
N ALA A 104 8.38 7.39 -26.08
CA ALA A 104 7.12 7.91 -26.60
C ALA A 104 5.95 6.93 -26.36
N PRO A 105 4.72 7.42 -26.15
CA PRO A 105 3.54 6.60 -25.86
C PRO A 105 2.95 6.00 -27.15
N TRP A 106 3.71 5.12 -27.80
CA TRP A 106 3.33 4.50 -29.07
C TRP A 106 2.04 3.67 -28.98
N GLU A 107 1.63 3.31 -27.78
CA GLU A 107 0.35 2.68 -27.47
C GLU A 107 -0.85 3.54 -27.94
N LEU A 108 -0.69 4.87 -27.99
CA LEU A 108 -1.74 5.80 -28.37
C LEU A 108 -1.96 5.95 -29.86
N LEU A 109 -1.09 5.38 -30.72
CA LEU A 109 -1.20 5.57 -32.17
C LEU A 109 -2.65 5.36 -32.65
N ALA A 110 -3.15 6.34 -33.38
CA ALA A 110 -4.55 6.42 -33.79
C ALA A 110 -4.65 6.98 -35.21
N ASP A 111 -5.59 6.47 -35.98
CA ASP A 111 -5.96 7.00 -37.28
C ASP A 111 -7.29 7.78 -37.18
N GLU A 112 -7.90 8.07 -38.34
CA GLU A 112 -9.19 8.76 -38.38
C GLU A 112 -10.33 7.96 -37.74
N THR A 113 -10.19 6.63 -37.64
CA THR A 113 -11.21 5.71 -37.08
C THR A 113 -11.10 5.51 -35.57
N GLY A 114 -9.97 5.87 -34.96
CA GLY A 114 -9.73 5.74 -33.52
C GLY A 114 -8.34 5.19 -33.20
N HIS A 115 -8.13 4.78 -31.95
CA HIS A 115 -6.89 4.12 -31.55
C HIS A 115 -6.69 2.80 -32.31
N LEU A 116 -5.46 2.55 -32.78
CA LEU A 116 -5.12 1.29 -33.46
C LEU A 116 -5.32 0.07 -32.54
N ALA A 117 -5.22 0.26 -31.21
CA ALA A 117 -5.48 -0.76 -30.21
C ALA A 117 -6.96 -1.22 -30.13
N ALA A 118 -7.90 -0.41 -30.64
CA ALA A 118 -9.33 -0.71 -30.67
C ALA A 118 -9.79 -1.45 -31.95
N LEU A 119 -8.90 -1.66 -32.92
CA LEU A 119 -9.27 -2.24 -34.21
C LEU A 119 -9.55 -3.76 -34.08
N ASP A 120 -10.79 -4.18 -34.34
CA ASP A 120 -11.17 -5.60 -34.30
C ASP A 120 -10.38 -6.47 -35.28
N ARG A 121 -10.06 -5.92 -36.46
CA ARG A 121 -9.33 -6.62 -37.53
C ARG A 121 -7.83 -6.79 -37.26
N LEU A 122 -7.28 -6.07 -36.27
CA LEU A 122 -5.84 -5.92 -36.07
C LEU A 122 -5.45 -5.87 -34.60
N LEU A 123 -4.64 -6.83 -34.16
CA LEU A 123 -3.96 -6.76 -32.87
C LEU A 123 -2.68 -5.91 -32.98
N PHE A 124 -2.74 -4.68 -32.47
CA PHE A 124 -1.63 -3.73 -32.54
C PHE A 124 -0.63 -3.91 -31.37
N CYS A 125 0.61 -4.31 -31.69
CA CYS A 125 1.65 -4.68 -30.73
C CYS A 125 2.89 -3.74 -30.84
N PRO A 126 2.84 -2.51 -30.31
CA PRO A 126 4.01 -1.66 -30.14
C PRO A 126 4.95 -2.23 -29.08
N VAL A 127 6.24 -2.33 -29.40
CA VAL A 127 7.28 -2.79 -28.47
C VAL A 127 8.55 -1.97 -28.61
N ARG A 128 9.30 -1.81 -27.52
CA ARG A 128 10.57 -1.05 -27.49
C ARG A 128 11.73 -2.03 -27.47
N ARG A 129 12.71 -1.89 -28.35
CA ARG A 129 13.93 -2.72 -28.34
C ARG A 129 15.17 -1.88 -28.08
N LEU A 130 15.90 -2.25 -27.03
CA LEU A 130 17.20 -1.71 -26.69
C LEU A 130 18.30 -2.63 -27.26
N GLY A 131 18.91 -2.23 -28.37
CA GLY A 131 19.94 -2.99 -29.10
C GLY A 131 19.42 -3.69 -30.35
N THR A 132 20.27 -4.54 -30.95
CA THR A 132 19.90 -5.28 -32.17
C THR A 132 19.20 -6.58 -31.82
N ALA A 133 18.06 -6.86 -32.47
CA ALA A 133 17.35 -8.12 -32.32
C ALA A 133 18.26 -9.30 -32.70
N VAL A 134 18.28 -10.31 -31.83
CA VAL A 134 18.92 -11.60 -32.02
C VAL A 134 17.82 -12.67 -31.86
N ALA A 135 18.04 -13.87 -32.40
CA ALA A 135 17.12 -14.98 -32.19
C ALA A 135 16.88 -15.18 -30.67
N PRO A 136 15.61 -15.18 -30.21
CA PRO A 136 15.31 -15.46 -28.81
C PRO A 136 15.66 -16.92 -28.46
N PRO A 137 15.86 -17.25 -27.18
CA PRO A 137 16.06 -18.63 -26.74
C PRO A 137 14.87 -19.51 -27.09
N ASP A 138 15.11 -20.80 -27.34
CA ASP A 138 14.03 -21.75 -27.62
C ASP A 138 12.97 -21.72 -26.51
N PRO A 139 11.66 -21.67 -26.84
CA PRO A 139 10.60 -21.68 -25.84
C PRO A 139 10.67 -22.93 -24.97
N ASP A 140 10.41 -22.76 -23.69
CA ASP A 140 10.47 -23.86 -22.73
C ASP A 140 9.48 -24.97 -23.13
N PRO A 141 9.90 -26.25 -23.20
CA PRO A 141 9.00 -27.37 -23.50
C PRO A 141 7.88 -27.60 -22.47
N GLN A 142 7.97 -27.05 -21.27
CA GLN A 142 6.97 -27.17 -20.21
C GLN A 142 5.93 -26.04 -20.30
N CYS A 143 4.95 -26.02 -19.40
CA CYS A 143 3.91 -24.99 -19.29
C CYS A 143 4.49 -23.61 -18.92
N LEU A 144 3.72 -22.58 -18.54
CA LEU A 144 4.32 -21.32 -18.05
C LEU A 144 4.74 -21.42 -16.58
N GLY A 145 5.98 -21.06 -16.27
CA GLY A 145 6.49 -20.93 -14.90
C GLY A 145 6.52 -19.45 -14.48
N LEU A 146 5.84 -19.11 -13.40
CA LEU A 146 5.69 -17.75 -12.88
C LEU A 146 6.09 -17.69 -11.41
N VAL A 147 6.98 -16.77 -11.05
CA VAL A 147 7.17 -16.36 -9.66
C VAL A 147 6.40 -15.06 -9.44
N PHE A 148 5.44 -15.07 -8.52
CA PHE A 148 4.72 -13.88 -8.09
C PHE A 148 5.24 -13.45 -6.72
N MET A 149 5.73 -12.22 -6.62
CA MET A 149 6.06 -11.59 -5.34
C MET A 149 5.33 -10.27 -5.25
N ALA A 150 4.66 -10.07 -4.13
CA ALA A 150 4.13 -8.77 -3.78
C ALA A 150 4.97 -8.11 -2.69
N ALA A 151 4.91 -6.79 -2.54
CA ALA A 151 5.40 -6.07 -1.39
C ALA A 151 4.43 -4.95 -0.96
N SER A 152 4.19 -4.85 0.34
CA SER A 152 3.32 -3.85 0.97
C SER A 152 3.95 -3.41 2.30
N PRO A 153 4.99 -2.56 2.28
CA PRO A 153 5.71 -2.16 3.48
C PRO A 153 4.83 -1.42 4.49
N ARG A 154 5.23 -1.42 5.77
CA ARG A 154 4.56 -0.67 6.83
C ARG A 154 4.53 0.82 6.51
N ASP A 155 3.45 1.48 6.93
CA ASP A 155 3.27 2.94 6.82
C ASP A 155 3.32 3.49 5.37
N VAL A 156 3.33 2.61 4.36
CA VAL A 156 3.16 2.98 2.95
C VAL A 156 1.70 2.81 2.59
N LEU A 157 1.06 3.91 2.20
CA LEU A 157 -0.35 3.96 1.82
C LEU A 157 -0.50 4.35 0.33
N PRO A 158 -1.58 3.89 -0.34
CA PRO A 158 -2.60 2.95 0.16
C PRO A 158 -2.05 1.51 0.27
N VAL A 159 -2.59 0.69 1.18
CA VAL A 159 -2.22 -0.72 1.28
C VAL A 159 -2.71 -1.47 0.04
N LEU A 160 -1.80 -2.12 -0.69
CA LEU A 160 -2.13 -2.86 -1.92
C LEU A 160 -2.89 -4.17 -1.63
N ASP A 161 -3.86 -4.50 -2.49
CA ASP A 161 -4.56 -5.79 -2.51
C ASP A 161 -3.89 -6.78 -3.48
N TYR A 162 -2.60 -7.05 -3.22
CA TYR A 162 -1.80 -7.93 -4.07
C TYR A 162 -2.31 -9.37 -4.12
N GLU A 163 -3.00 -9.84 -3.07
CA GLU A 163 -3.57 -11.18 -3.10
C GLU A 163 -4.76 -11.29 -4.07
N ALA A 164 -5.48 -10.19 -4.32
CA ALA A 164 -6.49 -10.15 -5.38
C ALA A 164 -5.85 -10.26 -6.77
N GLU A 165 -4.66 -9.70 -6.98
CA GLU A 165 -3.87 -9.87 -8.21
C GLU A 165 -3.44 -11.33 -8.39
N GLU A 166 -2.86 -11.97 -7.37
CA GLU A 166 -2.51 -13.40 -7.35
C GLU A 166 -3.73 -14.27 -7.72
N THR A 167 -4.85 -14.03 -7.03
CA THR A 167 -6.09 -14.79 -7.22
C THR A 167 -6.63 -14.63 -8.64
N ALA A 168 -6.62 -13.41 -9.18
CA ALA A 168 -7.09 -13.15 -10.55
C ALA A 168 -6.24 -13.89 -11.60
N ILE A 169 -4.93 -14.01 -11.38
CA ILE A 169 -4.03 -14.78 -12.25
C ILE A 169 -4.36 -16.29 -12.16
N LEU A 170 -4.53 -16.82 -10.95
CA LEU A 170 -4.89 -18.22 -10.71
C LEU A 170 -6.22 -18.59 -11.39
N GLU A 171 -7.25 -17.77 -11.22
CA GLU A 171 -8.56 -17.97 -11.85
C GLU A 171 -8.49 -17.94 -13.38
N ALA A 172 -7.79 -16.95 -13.96
CA ALA A 172 -7.64 -16.85 -15.41
C ALA A 172 -6.86 -18.01 -16.03
N THR A 173 -6.07 -18.70 -15.22
CA THR A 173 -5.25 -19.83 -15.66
C THR A 173 -5.73 -21.18 -15.14
N GLU A 174 -6.87 -21.27 -14.44
CA GLU A 174 -7.38 -22.51 -13.84
C GLU A 174 -7.52 -23.66 -14.85
N ARG A 175 -8.00 -23.35 -16.06
CA ARG A 175 -8.16 -24.32 -17.18
C ARG A 175 -6.91 -24.44 -18.06
N LEU A 176 -5.85 -23.70 -17.75
CA LEU A 176 -4.57 -23.70 -18.44
C LEU A 176 -3.52 -24.33 -17.53
N SER A 177 -2.41 -24.79 -18.11
CA SER A 177 -1.28 -25.23 -17.29
C SER A 177 -0.41 -24.00 -16.99
N LEU A 178 -0.49 -23.49 -15.76
CA LEU A 178 0.40 -22.50 -15.18
C LEU A 178 1.00 -23.10 -13.90
N ASP A 179 2.32 -23.04 -13.77
CA ASP A 179 3.03 -23.30 -12.53
C ASP A 179 3.38 -21.95 -11.91
N ILE A 180 2.65 -21.56 -10.87
CA ILE A 180 2.89 -20.33 -10.13
C ILE A 180 3.50 -20.65 -8.77
N GLU A 181 4.53 -19.91 -8.42
CA GLU A 181 5.17 -19.91 -7.11
C GLU A 181 5.02 -18.53 -6.48
N VAL A 182 4.54 -18.46 -5.24
CA VAL A 182 4.27 -17.20 -4.55
C VAL A 182 5.35 -16.94 -3.49
N GLU A 183 6.10 -15.86 -3.67
CA GLU A 183 7.03 -15.34 -2.66
C GLU A 183 6.32 -14.28 -1.82
N GLU A 184 5.99 -14.62 -0.59
CA GLU A 184 5.15 -13.79 0.30
C GLU A 184 5.92 -12.85 1.23
N SER A 185 7.25 -12.86 1.20
CA SER A 185 8.03 -11.99 2.06
C SER A 185 8.11 -10.56 1.50
N GLY A 186 8.09 -10.38 0.18
CA GLY A 186 8.33 -9.06 -0.44
C GLY A 186 9.74 -8.53 -0.17
N ASN A 187 10.62 -9.37 0.34
CA ASN A 187 11.97 -9.03 0.69
C ASN A 187 12.92 -9.56 -0.40
N PRO A 188 13.77 -8.69 -0.98
CA PRO A 188 14.63 -9.07 -2.09
C PRO A 188 15.62 -10.21 -1.75
N SER A 189 16.03 -10.33 -0.49
CA SER A 189 16.92 -11.42 -0.05
C SER A 189 16.21 -12.77 -0.04
N PHE A 190 14.97 -12.81 0.46
CA PHE A 190 14.15 -14.02 0.44
C PHE A 190 13.75 -14.40 -1.00
N LEU A 191 13.50 -13.42 -1.87
CA LEU A 191 13.30 -13.68 -3.29
C LEU A 191 14.53 -14.34 -3.93
N THR A 192 15.73 -13.84 -3.63
CA THR A 192 16.98 -14.42 -4.14
C THR A 192 17.12 -15.88 -3.74
N ASP A 193 16.93 -16.19 -2.45
CA ASP A 193 16.98 -17.56 -1.94
C ASP A 193 15.92 -18.43 -2.62
N ARG A 194 14.68 -17.93 -2.73
CA ARG A 194 13.58 -18.70 -3.31
C ARG A 194 13.82 -19.02 -4.78
N LEU A 195 14.32 -18.05 -5.55
CA LEU A 195 14.66 -18.24 -6.95
C LEU A 195 15.77 -19.29 -7.14
N ALA A 196 16.73 -19.39 -6.20
CA ALA A 196 17.76 -20.41 -6.22
C ALA A 196 17.22 -21.83 -5.93
N GLU A 197 16.14 -21.94 -5.15
CA GLU A 197 15.52 -23.22 -4.77
C GLU A 197 14.62 -23.82 -5.87
N ILE A 198 13.81 -22.98 -6.53
CA ILE A 198 12.73 -23.45 -7.42
C ILE A 198 13.19 -23.71 -8.87
N GLY A 199 14.37 -23.23 -9.26
CA GLY A 199 14.94 -23.41 -10.60
C GLY A 199 14.40 -22.46 -11.67
N ASP A 200 14.51 -22.88 -12.94
CA ASP A 200 14.26 -22.02 -14.11
C ASP A 200 12.76 -21.70 -14.33
N MET A 201 12.32 -20.56 -13.78
CA MET A 201 11.00 -19.96 -14.06
C MET A 201 11.11 -18.89 -15.16
N GLN A 202 10.15 -18.85 -16.08
CA GLN A 202 10.25 -17.99 -17.28
C GLN A 202 9.84 -16.56 -16.99
N ALA A 203 8.91 -16.35 -16.04
CA ALA A 203 8.40 -15.04 -15.69
C ALA A 203 8.53 -14.77 -14.18
N ILE A 204 8.84 -13.51 -13.84
CA ILE A 204 8.79 -12.98 -12.48
C ILE A 204 7.87 -11.76 -12.49
N HIS A 205 6.87 -11.75 -11.60
CA HIS A 205 5.94 -10.66 -11.38
C HIS A 205 6.24 -10.03 -10.02
N LEU A 206 6.57 -8.74 -10.00
CA LEU A 206 6.75 -7.95 -8.79
C LEU A 206 5.61 -6.93 -8.66
N SER A 207 4.74 -7.11 -7.66
CA SER A 207 3.59 -6.22 -7.38
C SER A 207 3.87 -5.38 -6.14
N CYS A 208 4.08 -4.08 -6.29
CA CYS A 208 4.42 -3.19 -5.16
C CYS A 208 4.22 -1.72 -5.51
N HIS A 209 4.53 -0.81 -4.58
CA HIS A 209 4.65 0.60 -4.92
C HIS A 209 5.97 0.86 -5.68
N GLY A 210 5.90 1.77 -6.65
CA GLY A 210 7.06 2.26 -7.38
C GLY A 210 7.23 3.75 -7.14
N ARG A 211 8.48 4.21 -7.16
CA ARG A 211 8.84 5.63 -7.07
C ARG A 211 9.82 5.93 -8.21
N SER A 212 9.60 7.00 -8.97
CA SER A 212 10.52 7.41 -10.05
C SER A 212 11.61 8.39 -9.61
N PHE A 213 11.66 8.74 -8.33
CA PHE A 213 12.46 9.85 -7.82
C PHE A 213 12.97 9.61 -6.38
N PRO A 214 14.25 9.96 -6.06
CA PRO A 214 15.25 10.62 -6.90
C PRO A 214 15.81 9.74 -8.03
N THR A 215 15.78 8.43 -7.82
CA THR A 215 16.08 7.37 -8.77
C THR A 215 14.90 6.40 -8.79
N PRO A 216 14.56 5.82 -9.96
CA PRO A 216 13.54 4.79 -10.06
C PRO A 216 13.84 3.59 -9.14
N CYS A 217 12.93 3.30 -8.22
CA CYS A 217 13.04 2.20 -7.27
C CYS A 217 11.67 1.58 -6.94
N LEU A 218 11.70 0.35 -6.41
CA LEU A 218 10.55 -0.34 -5.86
C LEU A 218 10.56 -0.21 -4.33
N ALA A 219 9.39 0.00 -3.74
CA ALA A 219 9.20 -0.07 -2.29
C ALA A 219 8.98 -1.53 -1.89
N LEU A 220 10.08 -2.27 -1.75
CA LEU A 220 10.07 -3.64 -1.23
C LEU A 220 10.19 -3.62 0.30
N GLU A 221 10.36 -4.78 0.92
CA GLU A 221 10.34 -4.91 2.37
C GLU A 221 11.69 -5.39 2.92
N ASP A 222 12.05 -4.88 4.09
CA ASP A 222 13.13 -5.45 4.88
C ASP A 222 12.65 -6.63 5.74
N ASP A 223 13.50 -7.14 6.63
CA ASP A 223 13.17 -8.30 7.47
C ASP A 223 12.09 -8.01 8.53
N VAL A 224 11.82 -6.74 8.84
CA VAL A 224 10.78 -6.32 9.81
C VAL A 224 9.52 -5.77 9.14
N GLY A 225 9.53 -5.72 7.80
CA GLY A 225 8.43 -5.24 7.00
C GLY A 225 8.40 -3.75 6.73
N ALA A 226 9.46 -3.02 7.09
CA ALA A 226 9.59 -1.60 6.77
C ALA A 226 9.96 -1.42 5.29
N GLU A 227 9.77 -0.20 4.77
CA GLU A 227 10.09 0.12 3.38
C GLU A 227 11.60 -0.03 3.11
N HIS A 228 11.95 -0.94 2.21
CA HIS A 228 13.28 -1.10 1.64
C HIS A 228 13.28 -0.65 0.18
N LYS A 229 13.83 0.54 -0.07
CA LYS A 229 13.92 1.12 -1.42
C LYS A 229 14.92 0.32 -2.26
N THR A 230 14.40 -0.44 -3.23
CA THR A 230 15.18 -1.36 -4.06
C THR A 230 15.36 -0.77 -5.46
N ASP A 231 16.58 -0.43 -5.83
CA ASP A 231 16.91 0.15 -7.13
C ASP A 231 17.15 -0.90 -8.23
N ALA A 232 17.41 -0.45 -9.45
CA ALA A 232 17.70 -1.33 -10.58
C ALA A 232 18.94 -2.21 -10.36
N ALA A 233 19.99 -1.69 -9.72
CA ALA A 233 21.24 -2.42 -9.53
C ALA A 233 21.06 -3.60 -8.56
N GLU A 234 20.32 -3.36 -7.48
CA GLU A 234 19.92 -4.39 -6.54
C GLU A 234 19.00 -5.42 -7.18
N LEU A 235 17.97 -5.00 -7.94
CA LEU A 235 17.10 -5.95 -8.66
C LEU A 235 17.88 -6.82 -9.64
N ILE A 236 18.83 -6.25 -10.40
CA ILE A 236 19.70 -7.04 -11.28
C ILE A 236 20.46 -8.09 -10.47
N ARG A 237 21.00 -7.74 -9.29
CA ARG A 237 21.71 -8.69 -8.42
C ARG A 237 20.80 -9.81 -7.93
N VAL A 238 19.57 -9.48 -7.52
CA VAL A 238 18.55 -10.43 -7.03
C VAL A 238 18.08 -11.38 -8.13
N LEU A 239 17.85 -10.88 -9.34
CA LEU A 239 17.23 -11.64 -10.44
C LEU A 239 18.24 -12.38 -11.34
N ARG A 240 19.50 -11.94 -11.37
CA ARG A 240 20.56 -12.52 -12.22
C ARG A 240 20.76 -14.04 -12.05
N PRO A 241 20.68 -14.63 -10.83
CA PRO A 241 20.81 -16.08 -10.68
C PRO A 241 19.71 -16.86 -11.41
N ALA A 242 18.48 -16.34 -11.43
CA ALA A 242 17.31 -17.01 -12.00
C ALA A 242 17.18 -16.87 -13.52
N LYS A 243 17.81 -15.83 -14.10
CA LYS A 243 17.76 -15.51 -15.55
C LYS A 243 16.34 -15.56 -16.14
N PRO A 244 15.38 -14.82 -15.56
CA PRO A 244 14.00 -14.81 -16.05
C PRO A 244 13.95 -14.32 -17.50
N ARG A 245 13.02 -14.85 -18.30
CA ARG A 245 12.79 -14.38 -19.68
C ARG A 245 11.90 -13.13 -19.71
N LEU A 246 11.05 -12.97 -18.71
CA LEU A 246 10.18 -11.82 -18.50
C LEU A 246 10.23 -11.39 -17.04
N VAL A 247 10.41 -10.09 -16.80
CA VAL A 247 10.13 -9.46 -15.50
C VAL A 247 8.99 -8.46 -15.69
N PHE A 248 7.89 -8.65 -14.98
CA PHE A 248 6.81 -7.68 -14.92
C PHE A 248 6.90 -6.89 -13.61
N LEU A 249 7.22 -5.60 -13.73
CA LEU A 249 7.21 -4.64 -12.64
C LEU A 249 5.81 -4.01 -12.54
N SER A 250 4.90 -4.67 -11.82
CA SER A 250 3.57 -4.16 -11.51
C SER A 250 3.65 -3.13 -10.38
N ALA A 251 4.26 -1.99 -10.70
CA ALA A 251 4.42 -0.84 -9.81
C ALA A 251 4.41 0.46 -10.61
N CYS A 252 3.89 1.53 -10.01
CA CYS A 252 3.77 2.85 -10.64
C CYS A 252 5.12 3.38 -11.14
N GLN A 253 5.11 4.03 -12.31
CA GLN A 253 6.27 4.75 -12.88
C GLN A 253 7.54 3.92 -13.11
N THR A 254 7.43 2.59 -13.20
CA THR A 254 8.56 1.68 -13.45
C THR A 254 9.14 1.77 -14.86
N SER A 255 8.35 2.25 -15.81
CA SER A 255 8.79 2.58 -17.17
C SER A 255 9.12 4.07 -17.36
N GLU A 256 8.90 4.91 -16.35
CA GLU A 256 9.18 6.35 -16.41
C GLU A 256 10.68 6.63 -16.19
N GLU A 257 11.29 7.43 -17.06
CA GLU A 257 12.66 7.92 -16.82
C GLU A 257 12.72 8.89 -15.64
N GLY A 258 13.68 8.64 -14.74
CA GLY A 258 14.04 9.59 -13.70
C GLY A 258 14.83 10.77 -14.26
N PRO A 259 14.91 11.89 -13.53
CA PRO A 259 15.60 13.10 -14.00
C PRO A 259 17.12 12.94 -14.26
N GLN A 260 17.75 11.91 -13.70
CA GLN A 260 19.20 11.66 -13.79
C GLN A 260 19.53 10.18 -14.10
N SER A 261 18.52 9.36 -14.40
CA SER A 261 18.67 7.90 -14.53
C SER A 261 17.59 7.32 -15.43
N ASP A 262 17.94 6.28 -16.18
CA ASP A 262 17.00 5.49 -16.95
C ASP A 262 15.85 4.95 -16.08
N SER A 263 14.72 4.61 -16.71
CA SER A 263 13.64 3.90 -16.01
C SER A 263 14.11 2.53 -15.49
N LEU A 264 13.43 1.99 -14.47
CA LEU A 264 13.72 0.64 -13.95
C LEU A 264 13.67 -0.40 -15.08
N ALA A 265 12.68 -0.30 -15.97
CA ALA A 265 12.54 -1.21 -17.11
C ALA A 265 13.73 -1.13 -18.08
N THR A 266 14.16 0.06 -18.46
CA THR A 266 15.33 0.27 -19.32
C THR A 266 16.60 -0.24 -18.66
N ALA A 267 16.82 0.09 -17.39
CA ALA A 267 18.00 -0.32 -16.64
C ALA A 267 18.11 -1.84 -16.48
N LEU A 268 16.99 -2.54 -16.25
CA LEU A 268 16.97 -4.01 -16.18
C LEU A 268 17.25 -4.67 -17.54
N VAL A 269 16.68 -4.15 -18.63
CA VAL A 269 16.97 -4.63 -19.99
C VAL A 269 18.42 -4.36 -20.38
N ASP A 270 18.98 -3.23 -19.95
CA ASP A 270 20.40 -2.95 -20.17
C ASP A 270 21.29 -3.88 -19.32
N GLY A 271 20.87 -4.15 -18.08
CA GLY A 271 21.46 -5.12 -17.15
C GLY A 271 21.36 -6.60 -17.56
N GLY A 272 20.73 -6.89 -18.70
CA GLY A 272 20.72 -8.22 -19.32
C GLY A 272 19.42 -9.01 -19.17
N ILE A 273 18.37 -8.43 -18.58
CA ILE A 273 17.04 -9.08 -18.56
C ILE A 273 16.45 -9.06 -19.98
N PRO A 274 16.01 -10.21 -20.56
CA PRO A 274 15.56 -10.28 -21.94
C PRO A 274 14.32 -9.44 -22.24
N ALA A 275 13.33 -9.41 -21.33
CA ALA A 275 12.14 -8.59 -21.48
C ALA A 275 11.67 -8.05 -20.13
N VAL A 276 11.27 -6.78 -20.11
CA VAL A 276 10.71 -6.12 -18.93
C VAL A 276 9.42 -5.40 -19.31
N LEU A 277 8.38 -5.62 -18.51
CA LEU A 277 7.09 -4.94 -18.62
C LEU A 277 6.93 -4.02 -17.41
N GLY A 278 6.45 -2.80 -17.62
CA GLY A 278 6.22 -1.84 -16.53
C GLY A 278 5.27 -0.72 -16.93
N TRP A 279 4.91 0.11 -15.95
CA TRP A 279 3.92 1.19 -16.08
C TRP A 279 4.60 2.56 -16.24
N ASP A 280 4.16 3.38 -17.20
CA ASP A 280 4.77 4.72 -17.44
C ASP A 280 4.33 5.80 -16.44
N ALA A 281 3.26 5.56 -15.70
CA ALA A 281 2.67 6.52 -14.76
C ALA A 281 2.03 5.79 -13.57
N SER A 282 1.33 6.53 -12.70
CA SER A 282 0.48 5.94 -11.67
C SER A 282 -0.67 5.17 -12.31
N VAL A 283 -0.86 3.92 -11.90
CA VAL A 283 -1.90 3.01 -12.38
C VAL A 283 -2.89 2.72 -11.26
N HIS A 284 -4.17 2.54 -11.57
CA HIS A 284 -5.14 2.06 -10.59
C HIS A 284 -4.93 0.57 -10.30
N ASP A 285 -5.03 0.16 -9.03
CA ASP A 285 -4.88 -1.24 -8.60
C ASP A 285 -5.73 -2.20 -9.45
N GLN A 286 -6.99 -1.86 -9.70
CA GLN A 286 -7.89 -2.69 -10.51
C GLN A 286 -7.42 -2.81 -11.97
N SER A 287 -6.90 -1.74 -12.58
CA SER A 287 -6.32 -1.78 -13.93
C SER A 287 -5.10 -2.70 -13.98
N ALA A 288 -4.25 -2.68 -12.95
CA ALA A 288 -3.09 -3.55 -12.85
C ALA A 288 -3.49 -5.04 -12.72
N ILE A 289 -4.46 -5.34 -11.83
CA ILE A 289 -5.03 -6.68 -11.64
C ILE A 289 -5.63 -7.23 -12.95
N ASP A 290 -6.48 -6.46 -13.61
CA ASP A 290 -7.15 -6.89 -14.85
C ASP A 290 -6.16 -7.07 -16.01
N PHE A 291 -5.12 -6.24 -16.06
CA PHE A 291 -4.04 -6.39 -17.02
C PHE A 291 -3.24 -7.68 -16.78
N ALA A 292 -2.83 -7.95 -15.54
CA ALA A 292 -2.11 -9.17 -15.18
C ALA A 292 -2.94 -10.42 -15.47
N LYS A 293 -4.22 -10.41 -15.08
CA LYS A 293 -5.20 -11.46 -15.38
C LYS A 293 -5.23 -11.79 -16.87
N ALA A 294 -5.39 -10.78 -17.71
CA ALA A 294 -5.41 -10.96 -19.16
C ALA A 294 -4.06 -11.46 -19.69
N LEU A 295 -2.95 -10.81 -19.31
CA LEU A 295 -1.60 -11.14 -19.75
C LEU A 295 -1.26 -12.61 -19.54
N TYR A 296 -1.43 -13.12 -18.32
CA TYR A 296 -1.09 -14.52 -18.00
C TYR A 296 -2.09 -15.51 -18.59
N GLY A 297 -3.38 -15.14 -18.70
CA GLY A 297 -4.37 -15.93 -19.43
C GLY A 297 -4.03 -16.14 -20.92
N PHE A 298 -3.28 -15.21 -21.53
CA PHE A 298 -2.71 -15.38 -22.87
C PHE A 298 -1.36 -16.10 -22.86
N LEU A 299 -0.42 -15.72 -22.00
CA LEU A 299 0.93 -16.31 -21.96
C LEU A 299 0.95 -17.80 -21.57
N ALA A 300 -0.02 -18.26 -20.78
CA ALA A 300 -0.12 -19.67 -20.40
C ALA A 300 -0.55 -20.60 -21.56
N LYS A 301 -0.95 -20.04 -22.72
CA LYS A 301 -1.25 -20.83 -23.92
C LYS A 301 0.05 -21.09 -24.71
N PRO A 302 0.28 -22.31 -25.24
CA PRO A 302 1.51 -22.65 -25.93
C PRO A 302 1.79 -21.75 -27.12
N GLN A 303 3.07 -21.40 -27.31
CA GLN A 303 3.58 -20.65 -28.46
C GLN A 303 2.99 -19.23 -28.64
N ARG A 304 2.23 -18.70 -27.66
CA ARG A 304 1.80 -17.30 -27.71
C ARG A 304 3.00 -16.37 -27.56
N LEU A 305 3.07 -15.37 -28.44
CA LEU A 305 4.11 -14.36 -28.39
C LEU A 305 3.86 -13.41 -27.22
N LEU A 306 4.94 -13.00 -26.56
CA LEU A 306 4.89 -12.02 -25.48
C LEU A 306 4.29 -10.68 -25.95
N GLU A 307 4.67 -10.25 -27.14
CA GLU A 307 4.21 -9.01 -27.76
C GLU A 307 2.68 -9.00 -27.94
N GLU A 308 2.11 -10.12 -28.38
CA GLU A 308 0.66 -10.28 -28.57
C GLU A 308 -0.08 -10.32 -27.23
N ALA A 309 0.44 -11.05 -26.24
CA ALA A 309 -0.18 -11.16 -24.92
C ALA A 309 -0.28 -9.78 -24.24
N CYS A 310 0.77 -8.95 -24.34
CA CYS A 310 0.72 -7.57 -23.85
C CYS A 310 -0.29 -6.71 -24.62
N ALA A 311 -0.45 -6.90 -25.94
CA ALA A 311 -1.45 -6.16 -26.72
C ALA A 311 -2.88 -6.58 -26.40
N ASP A 312 -3.14 -7.87 -26.24
CA ASP A 312 -4.45 -8.38 -25.84
C ASP A 312 -4.84 -7.89 -24.43
N ALA A 313 -3.89 -7.85 -23.49
CA ALA A 313 -4.13 -7.33 -22.15
C ALA A 313 -4.50 -5.83 -22.17
N ARG A 314 -3.80 -5.00 -22.96
CA ARG A 314 -4.19 -3.59 -23.17
C ARG A 314 -5.57 -3.46 -23.81
N ARG A 315 -5.88 -4.29 -24.81
CA ARG A 315 -7.19 -4.31 -25.47
C ARG A 315 -8.31 -4.74 -24.52
N ALA A 316 -8.05 -5.66 -23.59
CA ALA A 316 -9.01 -6.07 -22.57
C ALA A 316 -9.40 -4.90 -21.66
N LEU A 317 -8.41 -4.13 -21.18
CA LEU A 317 -8.64 -2.91 -20.40
C LEU A 317 -9.41 -1.86 -21.20
N LEU A 318 -8.97 -1.55 -22.42
CA LEU A 318 -9.64 -0.59 -23.30
C LEU A 318 -11.10 -0.97 -23.55
N ASN A 319 -11.37 -2.25 -23.82
CA ASN A 319 -12.73 -2.75 -24.01
C ASN A 319 -13.59 -2.67 -22.74
N ALA A 320 -13.01 -2.86 -21.55
CA ALA A 320 -13.71 -2.66 -20.29
C ALA A 320 -14.15 -1.20 -20.14
N THR A 321 -13.23 -0.26 -20.43
CA THR A 321 -13.51 1.17 -20.45
C THR A 321 -14.64 1.54 -21.41
N LEU A 322 -14.63 0.97 -22.63
CA LEU A 322 -15.67 1.21 -23.63
C LEU A 322 -17.04 0.61 -23.30
N LYS A 323 -17.11 -0.40 -22.41
CA LYS A 323 -18.35 -1.11 -22.03
C LYS A 323 -19.06 -0.49 -20.82
N THR A 324 -18.38 0.33 -20.02
CA THR A 324 -18.97 1.00 -18.85
C THR A 324 -20.08 1.96 -19.30
N PRO A 325 -21.33 1.83 -18.79
CA PRO A 325 -22.43 2.69 -19.23
C PRO A 325 -22.20 4.15 -18.85
N ALA A 326 -22.34 5.06 -19.82
CA ALA A 326 -22.47 6.47 -19.51
C ALA A 326 -23.88 6.75 -18.96
N PRO A 327 -24.06 7.63 -17.95
CA PRO A 327 -25.37 8.12 -17.60
C PRO A 327 -25.99 8.83 -18.82
N GLY A 328 -26.95 8.18 -19.49
CA GLY A 328 -27.90 8.84 -20.38
C GLY A 328 -27.71 8.75 -21.90
N HIS A 329 -26.81 7.95 -22.49
CA HIS A 329 -26.66 7.87 -23.97
C HIS A 329 -26.71 6.44 -24.54
N ALA A 330 -27.46 6.25 -25.63
CA ALA A 330 -27.83 4.94 -26.19
C ALA A 330 -27.00 4.47 -27.41
N ASP A 331 -26.01 5.24 -27.88
CA ASP A 331 -25.24 4.91 -29.09
C ASP A 331 -23.77 4.51 -28.78
N PRO A 332 -23.35 3.27 -29.07
CA PRO A 332 -21.98 2.81 -28.86
C PRO A 332 -20.91 3.46 -29.74
N ALA A 333 -21.27 4.01 -30.91
CA ALA A 333 -20.31 4.47 -31.91
C ALA A 333 -19.85 5.93 -31.73
N ARG A 334 -20.40 6.66 -30.75
CA ARG A 334 -20.08 8.08 -30.45
C ARG A 334 -19.56 8.30 -29.02
N ARG A 335 -18.98 7.26 -28.40
CA ARG A 335 -18.64 7.21 -26.97
C ARG A 335 -17.44 8.05 -26.53
N GLU A 336 -16.63 8.58 -27.44
CA GLU A 336 -15.34 9.20 -27.11
C GLU A 336 -15.40 10.72 -26.80
N GLU A 337 -16.52 11.40 -27.05
CA GLU A 337 -16.54 12.88 -27.10
C GLU A 337 -16.83 13.61 -25.78
N SER A 338 -17.23 12.95 -24.68
CA SER A 338 -17.57 13.70 -23.44
C SER A 338 -17.54 12.95 -22.10
N PHE A 339 -16.88 11.78 -22.00
CA PHE A 339 -16.97 10.93 -20.81
C PHE A 339 -15.80 11.07 -19.83
N ASP A 340 -16.07 11.00 -18.51
CA ASP A 340 -15.07 10.99 -17.44
C ASP A 340 -14.41 9.61 -17.35
N LEU A 341 -13.19 9.47 -17.86
CA LEU A 341 -12.46 8.20 -17.88
C LEU A 341 -11.65 7.95 -16.62
N SER A 342 -11.38 8.97 -15.79
CA SER A 342 -10.42 8.85 -14.69
C SER A 342 -10.90 7.97 -13.53
N ALA A 343 -12.20 7.75 -13.42
CA ALA A 343 -12.83 6.86 -12.45
C ALA A 343 -13.32 5.54 -13.07
N VAL A 344 -13.03 5.31 -14.37
CA VAL A 344 -13.53 4.15 -15.11
C VAL A 344 -12.48 3.04 -15.10
N PRO A 345 -12.83 1.82 -14.67
CA PRO A 345 -11.94 0.67 -14.75
C PRO A 345 -11.34 0.50 -16.15
N GLY A 346 -10.01 0.35 -16.23
CA GLY A 346 -9.26 0.11 -17.46
C GLY A 346 -8.80 1.34 -18.25
N ALA A 347 -9.05 2.56 -17.76
CA ALA A 347 -8.63 3.80 -18.45
C ALA A 347 -7.10 3.91 -18.64
N ASP A 348 -6.32 3.19 -17.84
CA ASP A 348 -4.86 3.18 -17.86
C ASP A 348 -4.25 2.23 -18.91
N TRP A 349 -5.05 1.69 -19.84
CA TRP A 349 -4.63 0.68 -20.82
C TRP A 349 -3.38 1.06 -21.63
N HIS A 350 -3.15 2.36 -21.87
CA HIS A 350 -2.04 2.87 -22.66
C HIS A 350 -0.72 2.95 -21.86
N MET A 351 -0.74 2.71 -20.55
CA MET A 351 0.41 2.91 -19.66
C MET A 351 1.36 1.71 -19.60
N ALA A 352 0.89 0.50 -19.94
CA ALA A 352 1.70 -0.72 -19.91
C ALA A 352 2.67 -0.77 -21.10
N ARG A 353 3.97 -0.80 -20.83
CA ARG A 353 5.05 -0.73 -21.84
C ARG A 353 5.98 -1.92 -21.78
N LEU A 354 6.10 -2.63 -22.91
CA LEU A 354 7.01 -3.75 -23.07
C LEU A 354 8.37 -3.30 -23.63
N TRP A 355 9.43 -3.58 -22.88
CA TRP A 355 10.83 -3.35 -23.21
C TRP A 355 11.53 -4.68 -23.50
N LEU A 356 12.27 -4.74 -24.61
CA LEU A 356 12.97 -5.92 -25.09
C LEU A 356 14.48 -5.66 -25.20
N GLY A 357 15.27 -6.59 -24.67
CA GLY A 357 16.70 -6.69 -24.96
C GLY A 357 16.98 -7.37 -26.30
N PRO A 358 18.24 -7.68 -26.64
CA PRO A 358 18.60 -8.32 -27.91
C PRO A 358 17.91 -9.68 -28.10
N GLN A 359 17.80 -10.46 -27.03
CA GLN A 359 17.17 -11.79 -27.02
C GLN A 359 15.69 -11.77 -26.56
N GLY A 360 15.11 -10.58 -26.38
CA GLY A 360 13.74 -10.41 -25.87
C GLY A 360 12.65 -10.60 -26.91
N GLY A 361 11.48 -11.05 -26.45
CA GLY A 361 10.27 -11.25 -27.24
C GLY A 361 10.07 -12.70 -27.67
N GLY A 362 9.01 -12.95 -28.44
CA GLY A 362 8.66 -14.30 -28.89
C GLY A 362 7.95 -15.14 -27.84
N PRO A 363 7.76 -16.45 -28.09
CA PRO A 363 7.08 -17.33 -27.17
C PRO A 363 7.97 -17.68 -25.97
N LEU A 364 7.40 -17.59 -24.76
CA LEU A 364 8.10 -18.00 -23.54
C LEU A 364 8.12 -19.53 -23.42
N VAL A 365 7.05 -20.18 -23.87
CA VAL A 365 6.76 -21.61 -23.67
C VAL A 365 6.13 -22.25 -24.91
N ARG A 366 6.34 -23.55 -25.10
CA ARG A 366 5.78 -24.32 -26.23
C ARG A 366 5.00 -25.56 -25.82
N GLY A 367 5.02 -25.96 -24.56
CA GLY A 367 4.23 -27.09 -24.07
C GLY A 367 3.27 -26.71 -22.95
N GLN A 368 2.59 -27.72 -22.42
CA GLN A 368 1.66 -27.60 -21.30
C GLN A 368 1.96 -28.60 -20.18
N GLU A 369 3.05 -29.36 -20.27
CA GLU A 369 3.44 -30.26 -19.19
C GLU A 369 3.90 -29.44 -17.98
N ARG A 370 3.34 -29.75 -16.81
CA ARG A 370 3.74 -29.11 -15.54
C ARG A 370 5.17 -29.49 -15.15
N ARG A 371 5.89 -28.56 -14.55
CA ARG A 371 7.29 -28.68 -14.07
C ARG A 371 7.47 -29.58 -12.86
N ARG A 372 6.39 -30.18 -12.33
CA ARG A 372 6.36 -30.91 -11.05
C ARG A 372 6.80 -30.03 -9.87
N LEU A 373 6.22 -28.85 -9.73
CA LEU A 373 6.01 -28.31 -8.38
C LEU A 373 5.04 -29.26 -7.66
N VAL A 374 5.29 -29.58 -6.39
CA VAL A 374 4.39 -30.43 -5.59
C VAL A 374 2.98 -29.87 -5.71
N ALA A 375 2.00 -30.72 -6.04
CA ALA A 375 0.63 -30.28 -6.28
C ALA A 375 0.15 -29.41 -5.12
N THR A 376 -0.25 -28.19 -5.45
CA THR A 376 -0.60 -27.09 -4.56
C THR A 376 -1.58 -27.52 -3.46
N ASP A 377 -2.43 -28.51 -3.74
CA ASP A 377 -3.49 -29.03 -2.87
C ASP A 377 -3.03 -30.08 -1.84
N THR A 378 -1.79 -30.57 -1.89
CA THR A 378 -1.37 -31.68 -1.02
C THR A 378 -1.18 -31.29 0.44
N VAL A 379 -0.59 -30.12 0.72
CA VAL A 379 -0.41 -29.62 2.10
C VAL A 379 -1.76 -29.24 2.71
N TYR A 380 -2.52 -28.37 2.05
CA TYR A 380 -3.85 -27.96 2.50
C TYR A 380 -4.79 -29.17 2.68
N GLY A 381 -4.82 -30.08 1.71
CA GLY A 381 -5.62 -31.30 1.80
C GLY A 381 -5.16 -32.29 2.88
N VAL A 382 -3.92 -32.24 3.38
CA VAL A 382 -3.51 -33.01 4.57
C VAL A 382 -4.07 -32.37 5.84
N PHE A 383 -3.94 -31.05 5.97
CA PHE A 383 -4.51 -30.31 7.10
C PHE A 383 -6.04 -30.48 7.15
N ASP A 384 -6.73 -30.28 6.03
CA ASP A 384 -8.20 -30.42 5.95
C ASP A 384 -8.69 -31.83 6.28
N ARG A 385 -8.06 -32.88 5.71
CA ARG A 385 -8.47 -34.27 5.96
C ARG A 385 -8.23 -34.73 7.40
N ARG A 386 -7.19 -34.21 8.06
CA ARG A 386 -6.88 -34.54 9.45
C ARG A 386 -7.78 -33.75 10.41
N LYS A 387 -7.97 -32.45 10.18
CA LYS A 387 -8.80 -31.57 11.02
C LYS A 387 -10.30 -31.87 10.89
N GLN A 388 -10.78 -32.25 9.69
CA GLN A 388 -12.18 -32.60 9.42
C GLN A 388 -13.21 -31.52 9.81
N THR A 389 -12.78 -30.25 9.90
CA THR A 389 -13.60 -29.12 10.34
C THR A 389 -13.96 -28.13 9.24
N GLY A 390 -13.30 -28.17 8.08
CA GLY A 390 -13.41 -27.12 7.06
C GLY A 390 -12.86 -25.75 7.49
N THR A 391 -12.01 -25.71 8.53
CA THR A 391 -11.49 -24.44 9.09
C THR A 391 -10.15 -24.01 8.50
N ILE A 392 -9.55 -24.79 7.61
CA ILE A 392 -8.32 -24.39 6.92
C ILE A 392 -8.73 -23.54 5.72
N ALA A 393 -8.19 -22.33 5.66
CA ALA A 393 -8.42 -21.48 4.51
C ALA A 393 -7.71 -22.09 3.30
N ALA A 394 -8.44 -22.32 2.21
CA ALA A 394 -7.85 -22.66 0.93
C ALA A 394 -6.86 -21.57 0.50
N ALA A 395 -5.88 -21.91 -0.35
CA ALA A 395 -4.86 -20.96 -0.81
C ALA A 395 -5.45 -19.64 -1.33
N HIS A 396 -6.52 -19.70 -2.15
CA HIS A 396 -7.20 -18.53 -2.72
C HIS A 396 -8.09 -17.76 -1.72
N MET A 397 -8.35 -18.31 -0.53
CA MET A 397 -9.13 -17.67 0.55
C MET A 397 -8.26 -17.17 1.69
N PHE A 398 -6.95 -17.45 1.68
CA PHE A 398 -6.02 -16.96 2.70
C PHE A 398 -5.75 -15.46 2.50
N VAL A 399 -6.01 -14.66 3.53
CA VAL A 399 -5.96 -13.19 3.48
C VAL A 399 -5.06 -12.66 4.58
N GLY A 400 -4.17 -11.73 4.22
CA GLY A 400 -3.33 -11.01 5.17
C GLY A 400 -2.24 -11.91 5.79
N ARG A 401 -1.82 -11.57 7.01
CA ARG A 401 -0.80 -12.30 7.79
C ARG A 401 0.63 -12.27 7.26
N ARG A 402 0.92 -11.28 6.41
CA ARG A 402 2.23 -11.09 5.79
C ARG A 402 3.37 -11.00 6.79
N ARG A 403 3.16 -10.28 7.90
CA ARG A 403 4.17 -10.10 8.97
C ARG A 403 4.45 -11.40 9.69
N GLU A 404 3.40 -12.15 9.98
CA GLU A 404 3.48 -13.44 10.63
C GLU A 404 4.12 -14.48 9.70
N ILE A 405 3.86 -14.43 8.39
CA ILE A 405 4.56 -15.25 7.38
C ILE A 405 6.06 -14.92 7.38
N GLN A 406 6.44 -13.64 7.28
CA GLN A 406 7.85 -13.22 7.33
C GLN A 406 8.54 -13.71 8.60
N ALA A 407 7.89 -13.56 9.76
CA ALA A 407 8.41 -14.02 11.05
C ALA A 407 8.60 -15.55 11.08
N CYS A 408 7.61 -16.31 10.58
CA CYS A 408 7.71 -17.76 10.48
C CYS A 408 8.87 -18.18 9.55
N LEU A 409 9.00 -17.55 8.39
CA LEU A 409 10.07 -17.87 7.43
C LEU A 409 11.45 -17.52 7.97
N ALA A 410 11.57 -16.37 8.64
CA ALA A 410 12.81 -15.96 9.29
C ALA A 410 13.23 -16.94 10.40
N ALA A 411 12.27 -17.44 11.18
CA ALA A 411 12.50 -18.42 12.25
C ALA A 411 12.94 -19.79 11.71
N LEU A 412 12.43 -20.19 10.55
CA LEU A 412 12.73 -21.47 9.91
C LEU A 412 13.97 -21.44 9.00
N ARG A 413 14.56 -20.26 8.75
CA ARG A 413 15.72 -20.09 7.87
C ARG A 413 16.99 -20.71 8.49
N LEU A 414 17.81 -21.32 7.64
CA LEU A 414 19.15 -21.80 8.01
C LEU A 414 20.15 -20.63 7.91
N TYR A 415 20.65 -20.16 9.05
CA TYR A 415 21.73 -19.19 9.09
C TYR A 415 23.06 -19.95 9.19
N THR A 416 23.98 -19.73 8.25
CA THR A 416 25.32 -20.38 8.26
C THR A 416 25.29 -21.92 8.35
N GLY A 417 24.17 -22.55 7.96
CA GLY A 417 23.98 -24.00 8.03
C GLY A 417 23.17 -24.51 9.24
N ALA A 418 22.74 -23.66 10.18
CA ALA A 418 21.92 -24.06 11.33
C ALA A 418 20.73 -23.12 11.56
N ARG A 419 19.61 -23.66 12.04
CA ARG A 419 18.48 -22.86 12.53
C ARG A 419 18.83 -22.23 13.88
N ARG A 420 18.27 -21.04 14.13
CA ARG A 420 18.44 -20.35 15.42
C ARG A 420 17.72 -21.08 16.55
N ASN A 421 16.55 -21.66 16.25
CA ASN A 421 15.61 -22.19 17.24
C ASN A 421 15.27 -23.66 16.92
N ALA A 422 14.77 -24.41 17.92
CA ALA A 422 14.39 -25.82 17.78
C ALA A 422 13.20 -26.00 16.82
N GLY A 423 12.25 -25.06 16.86
CA GLY A 423 11.03 -25.06 16.07
C GLY A 423 10.27 -23.75 16.22
N LEU A 424 9.05 -23.75 15.70
CA LEU A 424 8.14 -22.60 15.66
C LEU A 424 6.87 -22.90 16.46
N LEU A 425 6.44 -21.98 17.32
CA LEU A 425 5.15 -21.98 17.98
C LEU A 425 4.28 -20.85 17.42
N ILE A 426 3.19 -21.18 16.71
CA ILE A 426 2.20 -20.20 16.28
C ILE A 426 1.12 -20.10 17.36
N GLN A 427 1.03 -18.93 17.99
CA GLN A 427 0.16 -18.70 19.13
C GLN A 427 -0.93 -17.66 18.81
N GLY A 428 -2.17 -17.90 19.21
CA GLY A 428 -3.26 -16.94 19.05
C GLY A 428 -4.62 -17.55 19.33
N MET A 429 -5.68 -16.75 19.38
CA MET A 429 -7.03 -17.23 19.74
C MET A 429 -7.49 -18.45 18.90
N GLY A 430 -8.38 -19.27 19.47
CA GLY A 430 -9.18 -20.21 18.69
C GLY A 430 -9.78 -19.56 17.43
N ARG A 431 -9.64 -20.26 16.29
CA ARG A 431 -10.11 -19.81 14.96
C ARG A 431 -9.51 -18.47 14.45
N SER A 432 -8.34 -18.05 14.95
CA SER A 432 -7.62 -16.89 14.40
C SER A 432 -6.85 -17.16 13.09
N GLY A 433 -6.80 -18.41 12.64
CA GLY A 433 -6.10 -18.82 11.41
C GLY A 433 -4.73 -19.47 11.60
N LYS A 434 -4.38 -19.92 12.82
CA LYS A 434 -3.07 -20.55 13.13
C LYS A 434 -2.70 -21.71 12.20
N SER A 435 -3.60 -22.69 12.08
CA SER A 435 -3.38 -23.87 11.24
C SER A 435 -3.33 -23.49 9.75
N SER A 436 -4.10 -22.48 9.32
CA SER A 436 -4.03 -21.93 7.96
C SER A 436 -2.69 -21.25 7.68
N LEU A 437 -2.15 -20.50 8.65
CA LEU A 437 -0.82 -19.89 8.55
C LEU A 437 0.28 -20.97 8.49
N ALA A 438 0.19 -22.00 9.34
CA ALA A 438 1.10 -23.14 9.30
C ALA A 438 1.08 -23.85 7.93
N ALA A 439 -0.11 -24.09 7.38
CA ALA A 439 -0.27 -24.67 6.06
C ALA A 439 0.36 -23.78 4.96
N ARG A 440 0.14 -22.46 5.02
CA ARG A 440 0.72 -21.49 4.05
C ARG A 440 2.26 -21.46 4.11
N VAL A 441 2.83 -21.48 5.31
CA VAL A 441 4.30 -21.52 5.51
C VAL A 441 4.90 -22.83 4.99
N LEU A 442 4.30 -23.97 5.31
CA LEU A 442 4.81 -25.29 4.90
C LEU A 442 4.57 -25.60 3.43
N HIS A 443 3.56 -24.98 2.81
CA HIS A 443 3.33 -25.04 1.37
C HIS A 443 4.57 -24.61 0.57
N ARG A 444 5.34 -23.64 1.10
CA ARG A 444 6.59 -23.15 0.50
C ARG A 444 7.76 -24.12 0.64
N ARG A 445 7.60 -25.20 1.39
CA ARG A 445 8.63 -26.22 1.63
C ARG A 445 8.22 -27.57 1.07
N PRO A 446 8.00 -27.68 -0.27
CA PRO A 446 7.61 -28.92 -0.91
C PRO A 446 8.69 -29.99 -0.84
N ASP A 447 9.92 -29.64 -0.45
CA ASP A 447 11.01 -30.57 -0.16
C ASP A 447 10.74 -31.43 1.07
N LEU A 448 9.95 -30.94 2.02
CA LEU A 448 9.67 -31.59 3.30
C LEU A 448 8.59 -32.67 3.20
N THR A 449 8.71 -33.72 4.00
CA THR A 449 7.63 -34.70 4.22
C THR A 449 6.79 -34.25 5.42
N LEU A 450 5.54 -33.89 5.16
CA LEU A 450 4.61 -33.41 6.18
C LEU A 450 4.03 -34.57 7.01
N VAL A 451 4.23 -34.48 8.33
CA VAL A 451 3.56 -35.29 9.36
C VAL A 451 2.73 -34.35 10.23
N PHE A 452 1.43 -34.58 10.28
CA PHE A 452 0.47 -33.73 11.00
C PHE A 452 -0.21 -34.55 12.10
N VAL A 453 -0.03 -34.11 13.35
CA VAL A 453 -0.56 -34.74 14.56
C VAL A 453 -1.51 -33.75 15.25
N GLU A 454 -2.70 -34.22 15.61
CA GLU A 454 -3.75 -33.39 16.22
C GLU A 454 -4.37 -34.14 17.41
N GLY A 455 -4.53 -33.44 18.53
CA GLY A 455 -5.32 -33.88 19.70
C GLY A 455 -4.76 -35.04 20.53
N ARG A 456 -3.81 -35.85 20.02
CA ARG A 456 -3.16 -36.94 20.76
C ARG A 456 -1.64 -36.89 20.61
N PHE A 457 -0.97 -36.41 21.65
CA PHE A 457 0.46 -36.07 21.61
C PHE A 457 1.33 -37.08 22.38
N ASP A 458 0.89 -38.32 22.56
CA ASP A 458 1.72 -39.35 23.20
C ASP A 458 2.82 -39.87 22.27
N ALA A 459 3.87 -40.47 22.85
CA ALA A 459 5.06 -40.86 22.11
C ALA A 459 4.80 -41.96 21.07
N ALA A 460 3.87 -42.88 21.34
CA ALA A 460 3.54 -43.96 20.41
C ALA A 460 2.77 -43.41 19.20
N THR A 461 1.81 -42.52 19.41
CA THR A 461 1.06 -41.85 18.34
C THR A 461 1.98 -41.04 17.42
N ILE A 462 2.86 -40.21 17.99
CA ILE A 462 3.83 -39.43 17.20
C ILE A 462 4.73 -40.35 16.37
N ALA A 463 5.27 -41.41 16.98
CA ALA A 463 6.08 -42.39 16.26
C ALA A 463 5.29 -43.08 15.12
N ALA A 464 4.02 -43.42 15.37
CA ALA A 464 3.17 -44.08 14.38
C ALA A 464 2.85 -43.18 13.19
N ASP A 465 2.49 -41.92 13.41
CA ASP A 465 2.20 -40.95 12.35
C ASP A 465 3.46 -40.64 11.50
N ILE A 466 4.65 -40.60 12.12
CA ILE A 466 5.91 -40.48 11.37
C ILE A 466 6.13 -41.72 10.50
N VAL A 467 5.96 -42.92 11.05
CA VAL A 467 6.14 -44.18 10.30
C VAL A 467 5.13 -44.34 9.17
N ASP A 468 3.90 -43.87 9.33
CA ASP A 468 2.87 -43.89 8.28
C ASP A 468 3.32 -43.10 7.04
N ARG A 469 3.94 -41.92 7.26
CA ARG A 469 4.46 -41.06 6.17
C ARG A 469 5.85 -41.44 5.70
N LEU A 470 6.66 -42.03 6.57
CA LEU A 470 8.04 -42.44 6.30
C LEU A 470 8.22 -43.92 6.68
N PRO A 471 7.69 -44.90 5.89
CA PRO A 471 7.68 -46.32 6.28
C PRO A 471 9.06 -46.92 6.56
N HIS A 472 10.11 -46.40 5.91
CA HIS A 472 11.50 -46.81 6.12
C HIS A 472 12.05 -46.46 7.51
N THR A 473 11.37 -45.60 8.27
CA THR A 473 11.74 -45.27 9.67
C THR A 473 11.18 -46.25 10.70
N ARG A 474 10.34 -47.21 10.27
CA ARG A 474 9.65 -48.18 11.16
C ARG A 474 10.60 -48.93 12.09
N ASP A 475 11.73 -49.40 11.58
CA ASP A 475 12.68 -50.20 12.36
C ASP A 475 13.44 -49.38 13.41
N ILE A 476 13.53 -48.05 13.20
CA ILE A 476 14.14 -47.08 14.12
C ILE A 476 13.11 -46.69 15.19
N LEU A 477 11.95 -46.18 14.77
CA LEU A 477 10.93 -45.63 15.67
C LEU A 477 10.17 -46.69 16.45
N ARG A 478 9.89 -47.85 15.84
CA ARG A 478 9.15 -48.99 16.40
C ARG A 478 7.91 -48.55 17.22
N PRO A 479 6.85 -48.04 16.57
CA PRO A 479 5.70 -47.45 17.25
C PRO A 479 4.97 -48.46 18.15
N ASP A 480 5.01 -49.75 17.82
CA ASP A 480 4.40 -50.82 18.61
C ASP A 480 5.20 -51.22 19.86
N ASN A 481 6.30 -50.53 20.16
CA ASN A 481 7.11 -50.82 21.34
C ASN A 481 6.36 -50.39 22.62
N PRO A 482 6.02 -51.32 23.54
CA PRO A 482 5.25 -50.98 24.75
C PRO A 482 5.91 -49.92 25.63
N ALA A 483 7.25 -49.80 25.59
CA ALA A 483 7.97 -48.78 26.34
C ALA A 483 7.70 -47.34 25.87
N LEU A 484 7.11 -47.13 24.69
CA LEU A 484 6.62 -45.81 24.24
C LEU A 484 5.29 -45.42 24.90
N LEU A 485 4.53 -46.39 25.43
CA LEU A 485 3.31 -46.16 26.19
C LEU A 485 3.61 -45.95 27.69
N GLU A 486 4.81 -46.32 28.14
CA GLU A 486 5.27 -46.15 29.52
C GLU A 486 5.90 -44.76 29.71
N ALA A 487 5.19 -43.82 30.35
CA ALA A 487 5.64 -42.43 30.53
C ALA A 487 7.08 -42.30 31.08
N ALA A 488 7.48 -43.18 32.00
CA ALA A 488 8.82 -43.19 32.61
C ALA A 488 9.98 -43.49 31.63
N ARG A 489 9.70 -44.10 30.47
CA ARG A 489 10.69 -44.49 29.46
C ARG A 489 10.45 -43.84 28.10
N ALA A 490 9.23 -43.38 27.85
CA ALA A 490 8.81 -42.81 26.57
C ALA A 490 9.68 -41.62 26.14
N GLU A 491 10.02 -40.71 27.06
CA GLU A 491 10.81 -39.52 26.75
C GLU A 491 12.20 -39.86 26.20
N THR A 492 12.99 -40.62 26.96
CA THR A 492 14.35 -41.00 26.55
C THR A 492 14.33 -41.81 25.25
N LEU A 493 13.41 -42.76 25.15
CA LEU A 493 13.34 -43.66 24.00
C LEU A 493 12.92 -42.93 22.72
N LEU A 494 11.91 -42.05 22.80
CA LEU A 494 11.49 -41.26 21.65
C LEU A 494 12.58 -40.27 21.24
N TYR A 495 13.24 -39.60 22.21
CA TYR A 495 14.32 -38.65 21.95
C TYR A 495 15.46 -39.30 21.15
N GLU A 496 15.97 -40.45 21.60
CA GLU A 496 17.06 -41.16 20.93
C GLU A 496 16.67 -41.57 19.51
N ARG A 497 15.49 -42.17 19.34
CA ARG A 497 15.02 -42.68 18.04
C ARG A 497 14.69 -41.56 17.06
N LEU A 498 14.04 -40.49 17.52
CA LEU A 498 13.74 -39.34 16.69
C LEU A 498 15.03 -38.62 16.27
N THR A 499 16.02 -38.52 17.16
CA THR A 499 17.35 -37.96 16.82
C THR A 499 18.02 -38.81 15.74
N GLN A 500 17.94 -40.14 15.81
CA GLN A 500 18.44 -41.03 14.75
C GLN A 500 17.69 -40.82 13.42
N VAL A 501 16.38 -40.62 13.45
CA VAL A 501 15.60 -40.30 12.24
C VAL A 501 16.04 -38.96 11.62
N LEU A 502 16.18 -37.92 12.44
CA LEU A 502 16.51 -36.55 12.01
C LEU A 502 17.95 -36.41 11.48
N THR A 503 18.88 -37.23 11.98
CA THR A 503 20.29 -37.23 11.56
C THR A 503 20.60 -38.28 10.47
N GLY A 504 19.80 -39.34 10.38
CA GLY A 504 19.92 -40.40 9.39
C GLY A 504 18.99 -40.18 8.20
N PRO A 505 17.87 -40.93 8.10
CA PRO A 505 16.99 -40.90 6.93
C PRO A 505 16.44 -39.52 6.58
N CYS A 506 16.16 -38.65 7.55
CA CYS A 506 15.68 -37.28 7.29
C CYS A 506 16.82 -36.24 7.26
N GLY A 507 18.06 -36.64 7.52
CA GLY A 507 19.25 -35.77 7.52
C GLY A 507 20.11 -35.91 6.26
N GLN A 508 20.02 -37.03 5.54
CA GLN A 508 20.85 -37.34 4.37
C GLN A 508 20.04 -37.21 3.06
N THR A 509 20.43 -36.24 2.23
CA THR A 509 19.78 -35.93 0.93
C THR A 509 19.81 -37.09 -0.08
N ALA A 510 20.71 -38.07 0.10
CA ALA A 510 20.84 -39.22 -0.80
C ALA A 510 19.82 -40.35 -0.54
N THR A 511 19.23 -40.44 0.66
CA THR A 511 18.39 -41.59 1.07
C THR A 511 17.03 -41.23 1.70
N GLY A 512 16.78 -39.97 2.07
CA GLY A 512 15.44 -39.55 2.50
C GLY A 512 15.20 -38.05 2.48
N ARG A 513 13.92 -37.67 2.60
CA ARG A 513 13.45 -36.27 2.57
C ARG A 513 13.37 -35.74 4.00
N PRO A 514 13.70 -34.45 4.25
CA PRO A 514 13.58 -33.90 5.60
C PRO A 514 12.12 -33.88 6.08
N LEU A 515 11.92 -33.92 7.39
CA LEU A 515 10.62 -34.03 8.04
C LEU A 515 10.05 -32.65 8.39
N ALA A 516 8.76 -32.42 8.16
CA ALA A 516 8.00 -31.35 8.79
C ALA A 516 7.00 -31.96 9.79
N LEU A 517 7.29 -31.85 11.09
CA LEU A 517 6.39 -32.33 12.15
C LEU A 517 5.52 -31.18 12.66
N VAL A 518 4.21 -31.30 12.46
CA VAL A 518 3.20 -30.33 12.92
C VAL A 518 2.41 -30.93 14.07
N LEU A 519 2.41 -30.23 15.22
CA LEU A 519 1.58 -30.54 16.38
C LEU A 519 0.52 -29.44 16.51
N ASP A 520 -0.71 -29.73 16.07
CA ASP A 520 -1.81 -28.75 15.97
C ASP A 520 -2.78 -28.85 17.15
N ASP A 521 -3.31 -27.70 17.60
CA ASP A 521 -4.27 -27.57 18.70
C ASP A 521 -3.75 -28.14 20.04
N LEU A 522 -2.53 -27.74 20.43
CA LEU A 522 -1.87 -28.20 21.66
C LEU A 522 -2.66 -27.93 22.92
N GLU A 523 -3.58 -26.95 22.94
CA GLU A 523 -4.45 -26.68 24.08
C GLU A 523 -5.24 -27.91 24.56
N GLN A 524 -5.43 -28.94 23.73
CA GLN A 524 -6.05 -30.21 24.14
C GLN A 524 -5.19 -31.02 25.11
N GLY A 525 -3.87 -30.82 25.10
CA GLY A 525 -2.90 -31.48 25.97
C GLY A 525 -2.40 -30.60 27.12
N LEU A 526 -3.06 -29.48 27.40
CA LEU A 526 -2.69 -28.55 28.47
C LEU A 526 -3.64 -28.64 29.67
N GLU A 527 -3.08 -28.46 30.86
CA GLU A 527 -3.82 -28.25 32.09
C GLU A 527 -3.96 -26.76 32.40
N ALA A 528 -5.15 -26.38 32.86
CA ALA A 528 -5.44 -25.01 33.22
C ALA A 528 -4.55 -24.53 34.39
N PRO A 529 -4.19 -23.24 34.45
CA PRO A 529 -3.35 -22.72 35.51
C PRO A 529 -3.95 -22.95 36.90
N THR A 530 -3.28 -23.76 37.73
CA THR A 530 -3.68 -24.05 39.12
C THR A 530 -3.12 -23.04 40.11
N ASP A 531 -2.00 -22.40 39.78
CA ASP A 531 -1.35 -21.39 40.62
C ASP A 531 -1.93 -19.98 40.37
N ALA A 532 -2.13 -19.25 41.47
CA ALA A 532 -2.64 -17.90 41.48
C ALA A 532 -1.59 -16.85 41.08
N GLU A 533 -0.30 -17.18 41.13
CA GLU A 533 0.82 -16.26 40.84
C GLU A 533 1.40 -16.44 39.43
N THR A 534 1.77 -17.65 39.01
CA THR A 534 2.43 -17.87 37.70
C THR A 534 1.49 -17.85 36.50
N GLY A 535 0.23 -18.26 36.69
CA GLY A 535 -0.82 -18.17 35.67
C GLY A 535 -0.60 -18.98 34.39
N ALA A 536 0.46 -19.79 34.26
CA ALA A 536 0.83 -20.47 33.02
C ALA A 536 0.06 -21.78 32.79
N TRP A 537 -0.26 -22.08 31.54
CA TRP A 537 -0.73 -23.41 31.15
C TRP A 537 0.46 -24.37 31.14
N THR A 538 0.29 -25.51 31.79
CA THR A 538 1.31 -26.56 31.84
C THR A 538 0.88 -27.71 30.96
N VAL A 539 1.85 -28.37 30.33
CA VAL A 539 1.57 -29.58 29.55
C VAL A 539 1.16 -30.69 30.51
N HIS A 540 0.06 -31.38 30.20
CA HIS A 540 -0.45 -32.51 30.98
C HIS A 540 0.66 -33.56 31.19
N PRO A 541 0.81 -34.15 32.40
CA PRO A 541 1.90 -35.08 32.72
C PRO A 541 2.03 -36.30 31.79
N GLU A 542 0.93 -36.74 31.18
CA GLU A 542 0.96 -37.83 30.19
C GLU A 542 1.52 -37.41 28.83
N VAL A 543 1.41 -36.12 28.48
CA VAL A 543 1.86 -35.56 27.20
C VAL A 543 3.29 -35.01 27.31
N ALA A 544 3.66 -34.48 28.48
CA ALA A 544 4.95 -33.83 28.70
C ALA A 544 6.17 -34.67 28.28
N PRO A 545 6.29 -35.98 28.60
CA PRO A 545 7.42 -36.81 28.18
C PRO A 545 7.64 -36.81 26.66
N ALA A 546 6.57 -36.88 25.87
CA ALA A 546 6.64 -36.94 24.43
C ALA A 546 7.03 -35.58 23.82
N LEU A 547 6.43 -34.48 24.30
CA LEU A 547 6.79 -33.13 23.85
C LEU A 547 8.23 -32.78 24.20
N ARG A 548 8.70 -33.10 25.42
CA ARG A 548 10.10 -32.88 25.82
C ARG A 548 11.06 -33.61 24.89
N ALA A 549 10.76 -34.88 24.56
CA ALA A 549 11.56 -35.66 23.64
C ALA A 549 11.62 -35.05 22.23
N VAL A 550 10.47 -34.61 21.70
CA VAL A 550 10.38 -33.99 20.38
C VAL A 550 11.19 -32.69 20.34
N VAL A 551 10.95 -31.77 21.28
CA VAL A 551 11.67 -30.48 21.29
C VAL A 551 13.17 -30.70 21.43
N ARG A 552 13.62 -31.55 22.35
CA ARG A 552 15.05 -31.88 22.52
C ARG A 552 15.67 -32.48 21.26
N ALA A 553 14.96 -33.34 20.54
CA ALA A 553 15.48 -33.98 19.33
C ALA A 553 15.67 -32.95 18.21
N PHE A 554 14.71 -32.06 18.00
CA PHE A 554 14.82 -30.99 17.00
C PHE A 554 15.85 -29.93 17.40
N ASP A 555 15.95 -29.62 18.69
CA ASP A 555 16.96 -28.73 19.25
C ASP A 555 18.39 -29.24 19.04
N ARG A 556 18.59 -30.54 19.26
CA ARG A 556 19.85 -31.24 18.99
C ARG A 556 20.20 -31.24 17.50
N CYS A 557 19.21 -31.19 16.62
CA CYS A 557 19.34 -31.34 15.17
C CYS A 557 19.03 -30.03 14.41
N ARG A 558 19.39 -28.85 14.95
CA ARG A 558 19.16 -27.55 14.31
C ARG A 558 19.84 -27.39 12.94
N GLU A 559 20.87 -28.17 12.65
CA GLU A 559 21.55 -28.26 11.34
C GLU A 559 20.76 -29.06 10.30
N SER A 560 19.80 -29.90 10.74
CA SER A 560 18.91 -30.61 9.82
C SER A 560 17.91 -29.64 9.18
N ALA A 561 17.61 -29.88 7.90
CA ALA A 561 16.58 -29.17 7.15
C ALA A 561 15.15 -29.51 7.60
N SER A 562 14.98 -30.52 8.47
CA SER A 562 13.69 -30.89 9.08
C SER A 562 13.18 -29.80 10.01
N VAL A 563 11.86 -29.56 10.06
CA VAL A 563 11.24 -28.49 10.85
C VAL A 563 10.20 -29.01 11.82
N LEU A 564 10.06 -28.33 12.96
CA LEU A 564 9.04 -28.57 13.98
C LEU A 564 8.14 -27.33 14.06
N LEU A 565 6.82 -27.53 13.96
CA LEU A 565 5.82 -26.48 14.07
C LEU A 565 4.74 -26.91 15.08
N LEU A 566 4.42 -26.01 16.00
CA LEU A 566 3.43 -26.19 17.04
C LEU A 566 2.37 -25.09 16.88
N THR A 567 1.09 -25.42 17.09
CA THR A 567 0.04 -24.39 17.22
C THR A 567 -0.63 -24.51 18.58
N SER A 568 -0.90 -23.37 19.21
CA SER A 568 -1.56 -23.33 20.51
C SER A 568 -2.41 -22.08 20.65
N ARG A 569 -3.53 -22.20 21.37
CA ARG A 569 -4.27 -21.03 21.83
C ARG A 569 -3.53 -20.23 22.90
N TYR A 570 -2.83 -20.93 23.78
CA TYR A 570 -2.26 -20.38 25.00
C TYR A 570 -0.73 -20.41 24.97
N PRO A 571 -0.05 -19.51 25.71
CA PRO A 571 1.36 -19.70 26.01
C PRO A 571 1.56 -21.08 26.67
N ILE A 572 2.60 -21.80 26.26
CA ILE A 572 2.93 -23.12 26.80
C ILE A 572 4.13 -23.03 27.73
N THR A 573 4.11 -23.82 28.80
CA THR A 573 5.29 -24.07 29.63
C THR A 573 5.56 -25.57 29.67
N LEU A 574 6.83 -25.94 29.44
CA LEU A 574 7.29 -27.31 29.35
C LEU A 574 8.50 -27.54 30.28
N PRO A 575 8.28 -27.55 31.60
CA PRO A 575 9.36 -27.68 32.57
C PRO A 575 10.03 -29.07 32.51
N ASP A 576 11.35 -29.08 32.66
CA ASP A 576 12.16 -30.31 32.70
C ASP A 576 12.98 -30.50 33.99
N GLY A 577 12.77 -29.60 34.95
CA GLY A 577 13.50 -29.57 36.23
C GLY A 577 14.80 -28.76 36.19
N THR A 578 15.28 -28.36 35.01
CA THR A 578 16.44 -27.49 34.82
C THR A 578 16.11 -26.16 34.13
N GLY A 579 14.99 -26.09 33.42
CA GLY A 579 14.44 -24.90 32.80
C GLY A 579 13.11 -25.21 32.12
N ASP A 580 12.71 -24.36 31.16
CA ASP A 580 11.53 -24.54 30.33
C ASP A 580 11.95 -24.86 28.87
N LEU A 581 11.58 -26.05 28.39
CA LEU A 581 11.87 -26.48 27.02
C LEU A 581 10.99 -25.79 25.96
N ALA A 582 10.07 -24.91 26.34
CA ALA A 582 9.39 -24.04 25.40
C ALA A 582 10.28 -22.87 24.94
N GLU A 583 11.27 -22.44 25.74
CA GLU A 583 12.16 -21.30 25.42
C GLU A 583 12.92 -21.43 24.07
N PRO A 584 13.38 -22.61 23.64
CA PRO A 584 14.02 -22.79 22.34
C PRO A 584 13.08 -22.70 21.13
N LEU A 585 11.77 -22.53 21.32
CA LEU A 585 10.80 -22.35 20.24
C LEU A 585 10.63 -20.86 19.92
N GLU A 586 10.74 -20.48 18.65
CA GLU A 586 10.34 -19.13 18.25
C GLU A 586 8.82 -19.02 18.37
N THR A 587 8.32 -18.03 19.10
CA THR A 587 6.87 -17.79 19.16
C THR A 587 6.47 -16.71 18.16
N VAL A 588 5.60 -17.05 17.21
CA VAL A 588 4.94 -16.10 16.33
C VAL A 588 3.52 -15.89 16.83
N HIS A 589 3.26 -14.69 17.32
CA HIS A 589 1.93 -14.28 17.79
C HIS A 589 1.04 -13.93 16.60
N LEU A 590 -0.17 -14.47 16.61
CA LEU A 590 -1.20 -14.25 15.61
C LEU A 590 -2.31 -13.38 16.24
N PRO A 591 -2.19 -12.04 16.19
CA PRO A 591 -3.16 -11.12 16.78
C PRO A 591 -4.52 -11.21 16.06
N PRO A 592 -5.58 -10.60 16.57
CA PRO A 592 -6.77 -10.28 15.78
C PRO A 592 -6.38 -9.64 14.43
N MET A 593 -7.11 -10.00 13.38
CA MET A 593 -6.96 -9.42 12.05
C MET A 593 -7.37 -7.95 12.10
N ASP A 594 -6.59 -7.08 11.47
CA ASP A 594 -6.89 -5.66 11.35
C ASP A 594 -8.04 -5.40 10.37
N ASP A 595 -8.54 -4.17 10.36
CA ASP A 595 -9.66 -3.77 9.50
C ASP A 595 -9.34 -3.96 8.01
N ALA A 596 -8.08 -3.73 7.62
CA ALA A 596 -7.64 -3.93 6.24
C ALA A 596 -7.70 -5.41 5.83
N GLY A 597 -7.17 -6.32 6.66
CA GLY A 597 -7.24 -7.75 6.43
C GLY A 597 -8.67 -8.28 6.43
N LEU A 598 -9.51 -7.81 7.37
CA LEU A 598 -10.93 -8.19 7.41
C LEU A 598 -11.68 -7.70 6.18
N ARG A 599 -11.44 -6.45 5.74
CA ARG A 599 -12.03 -5.89 4.53
C ARG A 599 -11.64 -6.70 3.29
N LYS A 600 -10.38 -7.14 3.18
CA LYS A 600 -9.94 -8.05 2.12
C LYS A 600 -10.69 -9.40 2.16
N LEU A 601 -10.91 -9.98 3.35
CA LEU A 601 -11.70 -11.21 3.51
C LEU A 601 -13.16 -11.02 3.05
N VAL A 602 -13.77 -9.91 3.45
CA VAL A 602 -15.11 -9.51 3.01
C VAL A 602 -15.17 -9.38 1.49
N GLN A 603 -14.22 -8.66 0.88
CA GLN A 603 -14.14 -8.46 -0.57
C GLN A 603 -14.08 -9.79 -1.32
N ARG A 604 -13.28 -10.76 -0.84
CA ARG A 604 -13.18 -12.08 -1.45
C ARG A 604 -14.47 -12.89 -1.33
N ARG A 605 -15.06 -12.94 -0.13
CA ARG A 605 -16.35 -13.61 0.10
C ARG A 605 -17.45 -13.00 -0.77
N TYR A 606 -17.48 -11.67 -0.87
CA TYR A 606 -18.42 -10.95 -1.71
C TYR A 606 -18.22 -11.23 -3.22
N ARG A 607 -16.97 -11.27 -3.70
CA ARG A 607 -16.67 -11.67 -5.09
C ARG A 607 -17.18 -13.09 -5.38
N HIS A 608 -16.87 -14.03 -4.49
CA HIS A 608 -17.33 -15.41 -4.61
C HIS A 608 -18.88 -15.49 -4.63
N HIS A 609 -19.56 -14.70 -3.79
CA HIS A 609 -21.02 -14.59 -3.80
C HIS A 609 -21.54 -14.15 -5.18
N ARG A 610 -20.98 -13.06 -5.73
CA ARG A 610 -21.36 -12.54 -7.06
C ARG A 610 -21.19 -13.56 -8.17
N GLU A 611 -20.14 -14.37 -8.12
CA GLU A 611 -19.87 -15.39 -9.13
C GLU A 611 -20.85 -16.56 -9.05
N ARG A 612 -21.19 -17.03 -7.84
CA ARG A 612 -22.18 -18.10 -7.66
C ARG A 612 -23.59 -17.69 -8.04
N HIS A 613 -23.98 -16.48 -7.63
CA HIS A 613 -25.37 -16.01 -7.75
C HIS A 613 -25.59 -15.14 -9.00
N GLY A 614 -24.56 -14.72 -9.73
CA GLY A 614 -24.64 -13.95 -10.97
C GLY A 614 -25.00 -12.46 -10.80
N LEU A 615 -24.58 -11.61 -11.75
CA LEU A 615 -24.87 -10.17 -11.78
C LEU A 615 -26.36 -9.81 -11.93
N GLY A 616 -27.21 -10.75 -12.38
CA GLY A 616 -28.62 -10.53 -12.73
C GLY A 616 -29.62 -11.25 -11.83
N THR A 617 -29.15 -12.00 -10.83
CA THR A 617 -29.97 -12.75 -9.89
C THR A 617 -29.62 -12.29 -8.48
N LEU A 618 -29.86 -11.00 -8.21
CA LEU A 618 -30.09 -10.52 -6.85
C LEU A 618 -31.36 -11.21 -6.35
N THR A 619 -31.21 -12.42 -5.83
CA THR A 619 -32.25 -13.16 -5.13
C THR A 619 -32.55 -12.46 -3.83
N ASN A 620 -33.36 -11.40 -3.91
CA ASN A 620 -34.45 -11.05 -3.00
C ASN A 620 -35.09 -9.75 -3.51
N ALA A 621 -36.42 -9.71 -3.51
CA ALA A 621 -37.20 -8.61 -4.08
C ALA A 621 -36.83 -7.25 -3.44
N GLY A 622 -36.00 -6.45 -4.11
CA GLY A 622 -35.77 -5.04 -3.81
C GLY A 622 -34.42 -4.64 -3.19
N ALA A 623 -33.48 -5.56 -2.95
CA ALA A 623 -32.16 -5.22 -2.41
C ALA A 623 -31.17 -4.76 -3.50
N THR A 624 -30.42 -3.69 -3.25
CA THR A 624 -29.36 -3.21 -4.15
C THR A 624 -28.01 -3.92 -3.90
N GLU A 625 -27.09 -3.78 -4.85
CA GLU A 625 -25.70 -4.25 -4.73
C GLU A 625 -25.01 -3.59 -3.53
N GLU A 626 -25.25 -2.29 -3.34
CA GLU A 626 -24.76 -1.50 -2.21
C GLU A 626 -25.27 -2.05 -0.87
N ASP A 627 -26.57 -2.39 -0.77
CA ASP A 627 -27.09 -2.94 0.48
C ASP A 627 -26.50 -4.31 0.83
N THR A 628 -26.10 -5.07 -0.20
CA THR A 628 -25.47 -6.39 -0.02
C THR A 628 -24.02 -6.23 0.42
N TRP A 629 -23.29 -5.29 -0.20
CA TRP A 629 -21.94 -4.91 0.23
C TRP A 629 -21.92 -4.44 1.70
N GLN A 630 -22.83 -3.56 2.08
CA GLN A 630 -22.94 -3.06 3.47
C GLN A 630 -23.24 -4.19 4.46
N ALA A 631 -24.07 -5.17 4.10
CA ALA A 631 -24.35 -6.32 4.95
C ALA A 631 -23.09 -7.20 5.17
N PHE A 632 -22.28 -7.35 4.12
CA PHE A 632 -21.02 -8.08 4.14
C PHE A 632 -19.95 -7.33 4.96
N GLU A 633 -19.77 -6.02 4.76
CA GLU A 633 -18.86 -5.19 5.57
C GLU A 633 -19.22 -5.28 7.06
N ALA A 634 -20.50 -5.21 7.38
CA ALA A 634 -20.95 -5.18 8.76
C ALA A 634 -20.77 -6.54 9.49
N CYS A 635 -20.55 -7.65 8.76
CA CYS A 635 -20.11 -8.92 9.36
C CYS A 635 -18.69 -8.82 9.94
N ALA A 636 -17.82 -8.02 9.31
CA ALA A 636 -16.45 -7.83 9.76
C ALA A 636 -16.37 -7.08 11.09
N GLU A 637 -17.20 -6.05 11.25
CA GLU A 637 -17.32 -5.28 12.50
C GLU A 637 -17.71 -6.19 13.67
N ASP A 638 -18.71 -7.06 13.47
CA ASP A 638 -19.19 -7.97 14.51
C ASP A 638 -18.22 -9.10 14.81
N ALA A 639 -17.33 -9.42 13.86
CA ALA A 639 -16.29 -10.41 14.05
C ALA A 639 -15.14 -9.92 14.95
N ARG A 640 -15.00 -8.59 15.14
CA ARG A 640 -14.03 -7.96 16.04
C ARG A 640 -12.60 -8.49 15.86
N GLY A 641 -12.16 -8.57 14.62
CA GLY A 641 -10.82 -9.07 14.26
C GLY A 641 -10.66 -10.59 14.26
N ASN A 642 -11.68 -11.40 14.61
CA ASN A 642 -11.60 -12.85 14.51
C ASN A 642 -12.01 -13.34 13.11
N PRO A 643 -11.07 -13.80 12.26
CA PRO A 643 -11.39 -14.21 10.89
C PRO A 643 -12.33 -15.42 10.83
N GLY A 644 -12.30 -16.33 11.80
CA GLY A 644 -13.21 -17.48 11.84
C GLY A 644 -14.65 -17.09 12.17
N LEU A 645 -14.87 -16.05 12.99
CA LEU A 645 -16.21 -15.50 13.24
C LEU A 645 -16.71 -14.72 12.02
N ALA A 646 -15.83 -13.92 11.40
CA ALA A 646 -16.13 -13.23 10.16
C ALA A 646 -16.57 -14.22 9.08
N ASP A 647 -15.82 -15.31 8.92
CA ASP A 647 -16.11 -16.34 7.93
C ASP A 647 -17.44 -17.07 8.18
N ALA A 648 -17.77 -17.34 9.44
CA ALA A 648 -19.05 -17.92 9.84
C ALA A 648 -20.23 -16.97 9.53
N LEU A 649 -20.11 -15.68 9.88
CA LEU A 649 -21.11 -14.66 9.57
C LEU A 649 -21.27 -14.44 8.06
N LEU A 650 -20.17 -14.36 7.33
CA LEU A 650 -20.17 -14.21 5.87
C LEU A 650 -20.76 -15.45 5.17
N SER A 651 -20.62 -16.64 5.75
CA SER A 651 -21.27 -17.84 5.24
C SER A 651 -22.79 -17.80 5.45
N VAL A 652 -23.27 -17.24 6.56
CA VAL A 652 -24.71 -16.96 6.74
C VAL A 652 -25.19 -15.91 5.72
N ALA A 653 -24.40 -14.84 5.51
CA ALA A 653 -24.71 -13.79 4.53
C ALA A 653 -24.81 -14.33 3.09
N ASP A 654 -23.94 -15.26 2.71
CA ASP A 654 -23.94 -15.93 1.40
C ASP A 654 -25.20 -16.79 1.18
N GLN A 655 -25.74 -17.38 2.25
CA GLN A 655 -26.87 -18.32 2.19
C GLN A 655 -28.24 -17.66 2.35
N ASP A 656 -28.41 -16.79 3.36
CA ASP A 656 -29.70 -16.18 3.71
C ASP A 656 -29.52 -14.81 4.39
N ARG A 657 -29.76 -13.74 3.63
CA ARG A 657 -29.62 -12.36 4.10
C ARG A 657 -30.66 -11.97 5.15
N GLU A 658 -31.87 -12.52 5.12
CA GLU A 658 -32.90 -12.18 6.12
C GLU A 658 -32.52 -12.75 7.48
N ARG A 659 -31.89 -13.93 7.50
CA ARG A 659 -31.34 -14.53 8.72
C ARG A 659 -30.10 -13.83 9.24
N LEU A 660 -29.34 -13.15 8.37
CA LEU A 660 -28.10 -12.49 8.77
C LEU A 660 -28.32 -11.43 9.86
N ALA A 661 -29.36 -10.60 9.76
CA ALA A 661 -29.66 -9.59 10.77
C ALA A 661 -29.89 -10.23 12.16
N ALA A 662 -30.71 -11.28 12.20
CA ALA A 662 -30.97 -12.02 13.43
C ALA A 662 -29.72 -12.74 13.97
N ALA A 663 -28.89 -13.31 13.09
CA ALA A 663 -27.64 -13.97 13.48
C ALA A 663 -26.66 -12.98 14.10
N ARG A 664 -26.50 -11.80 13.49
CA ARG A 664 -25.64 -10.72 13.99
C ARG A 664 -26.12 -10.18 15.34
N ASP A 665 -27.42 -9.93 15.48
CA ASP A 665 -28.01 -9.50 16.75
C ASP A 665 -27.82 -10.55 17.86
N HIS A 666 -27.94 -11.84 17.52
CA HIS A 666 -27.67 -12.93 18.46
C HIS A 666 -26.19 -12.94 18.86
N VAL A 667 -25.26 -12.86 17.91
CA VAL A 667 -23.81 -12.79 18.18
C VAL A 667 -23.49 -11.64 19.12
N ARG A 668 -24.00 -10.44 18.86
CA ARG A 668 -23.82 -9.27 19.73
C ARG A 668 -24.36 -9.52 21.13
N GLY A 669 -25.58 -10.05 21.26
CA GLY A 669 -26.19 -10.36 22.56
C GLY A 669 -25.44 -11.46 23.33
N PHE A 670 -24.93 -12.48 22.66
CA PHE A 670 -24.12 -13.55 23.28
C PHE A 670 -22.77 -13.02 23.76
N LEU A 671 -22.10 -12.20 22.95
CA LEU A 671 -20.84 -11.55 23.35
C LEU A 671 -21.05 -10.62 24.54
N ALA A 672 -22.18 -9.90 24.61
CA ALA A 672 -22.52 -9.02 25.72
C ALA A 672 -23.06 -9.74 26.98
N ALA A 673 -23.18 -11.08 26.94
CA ALA A 673 -23.83 -11.89 27.97
C ALA A 673 -25.30 -11.50 28.26
N GLU A 674 -25.98 -10.86 27.30
CA GLU A 674 -27.43 -10.59 27.32
C GLU A 674 -28.24 -11.83 26.93
N ARG A 675 -27.60 -12.79 26.25
CA ARG A 675 -28.14 -14.10 25.89
C ARG A 675 -27.22 -15.21 26.38
N ALA A 676 -27.80 -16.27 26.94
CA ALA A 676 -27.06 -17.40 27.49
C ALA A 676 -26.81 -18.50 26.46
N ASP A 677 -27.65 -18.60 25.43
CA ASP A 677 -27.58 -19.60 24.38
C ASP A 677 -26.70 -19.14 23.21
N ALA A 678 -25.87 -20.05 22.69
CA ALA A 678 -25.12 -19.81 21.46
C ALA A 678 -26.10 -19.61 20.26
N PRO A 679 -25.68 -18.91 19.19
CA PRO A 679 -26.53 -18.71 18.01
C PRO A 679 -27.05 -20.02 17.42
N ALA A 680 -28.30 -20.04 16.95
CA ALA A 680 -28.95 -21.26 16.45
C ALA A 680 -28.35 -21.81 15.14
N ASP A 681 -27.62 -20.96 14.39
CA ASP A 681 -26.88 -21.41 13.21
C ASP A 681 -25.74 -22.36 13.61
N ALA A 682 -25.63 -23.51 12.94
CA ALA A 682 -24.70 -24.56 13.32
C ALA A 682 -23.22 -24.13 13.25
N SER A 683 -22.86 -23.27 12.30
CA SER A 683 -21.48 -22.77 12.14
C SER A 683 -21.11 -21.81 13.27
N LEU A 684 -22.04 -20.92 13.62
CA LEU A 684 -21.88 -20.00 14.74
C LEU A 684 -21.90 -20.73 16.10
N ALA A 685 -22.76 -21.74 16.28
CA ALA A 685 -22.78 -22.56 17.49
C ALA A 685 -21.43 -23.28 17.72
N ASP A 686 -20.90 -23.94 16.69
CA ASP A 686 -19.60 -24.63 16.73
C ASP A 686 -18.43 -23.64 16.92
N PHE A 687 -18.55 -22.40 16.43
CA PHE A 687 -17.58 -21.34 16.75
C PHE A 687 -17.52 -21.06 18.26
N PHE A 688 -18.67 -20.76 18.89
CA PHE A 688 -18.70 -20.37 20.30
C PHE A 688 -18.45 -21.52 21.26
N ASP A 689 -18.89 -22.74 20.93
CA ASP A 689 -18.57 -23.96 21.70
C ASP A 689 -17.05 -24.15 21.83
N ARG A 690 -16.32 -23.96 20.73
CA ARG A 690 -14.85 -24.05 20.74
C ARG A 690 -14.17 -22.85 21.38
N LEU A 691 -14.78 -21.66 21.33
CA LEU A 691 -14.22 -20.46 21.97
C LEU A 691 -14.21 -20.59 23.51
N LYS A 692 -15.15 -21.34 24.09
CA LYS A 692 -15.28 -21.60 25.55
C LYS A 692 -15.21 -20.32 26.40
N LEU A 693 -15.81 -19.23 25.92
CA LEU A 693 -15.66 -17.90 26.53
C LEU A 693 -16.20 -17.86 27.97
N ASP A 694 -17.35 -18.51 28.24
CA ASP A 694 -17.93 -18.60 29.59
C ASP A 694 -16.96 -19.26 30.57
N GLY A 695 -16.41 -20.41 30.18
CA GLY A 695 -15.45 -21.16 31.01
C GLY A 695 -14.14 -20.39 31.28
N LEU A 696 -13.79 -19.39 30.46
CA LEU A 696 -12.65 -18.50 30.75
C LEU A 696 -13.01 -17.44 31.79
N PHE A 697 -14.19 -16.84 31.68
CA PHE A 697 -14.67 -15.82 32.62
C PHE A 697 -14.98 -16.40 34.02
N GLU A 698 -15.38 -17.67 34.09
CA GLU A 698 -15.55 -18.41 35.35
C GLU A 698 -14.22 -18.62 36.10
N LYS A 699 -13.09 -18.64 35.38
CA LYS A 699 -11.74 -18.81 35.95
C LYS A 699 -11.10 -17.51 36.42
N LEU A 700 -11.72 -16.36 36.15
CA LEU A 700 -11.23 -15.05 36.58
C LEU A 700 -11.51 -14.83 38.07
N ARG A 701 -10.51 -14.37 38.81
CA ARG A 701 -10.72 -13.80 40.15
C ARG A 701 -11.37 -12.42 39.99
N PRO A 702 -12.08 -11.91 41.01
CA PRO A 702 -12.61 -10.54 40.99
C PRO A 702 -11.55 -9.49 40.59
N VAL A 703 -10.35 -9.58 41.17
CA VAL A 703 -9.22 -8.68 40.85
C VAL A 703 -8.69 -8.83 39.42
N ASP A 704 -8.75 -10.03 38.82
CA ASP A 704 -8.35 -10.22 37.42
C ASP A 704 -9.39 -9.58 36.49
N ARG A 705 -10.67 -9.66 36.85
CA ARG A 705 -11.76 -9.02 36.11
C ARG A 705 -11.66 -7.49 36.18
N ASP A 706 -11.32 -6.94 37.35
CA ASP A 706 -11.11 -5.50 37.53
C ASP A 706 -9.90 -5.01 36.72
N LEU A 707 -8.78 -5.74 36.74
CA LEU A 707 -7.63 -5.44 35.88
C LEU A 707 -7.99 -5.48 34.39
N LEU A 708 -8.75 -6.49 33.96
CA LEU A 708 -9.19 -6.62 32.57
C LEU A 708 -10.13 -5.48 32.15
N ARG A 709 -11.01 -5.00 33.06
CA ARG A 709 -11.82 -3.78 32.83
C ARG A 709 -10.93 -2.55 32.68
N VAL A 710 -9.97 -2.33 33.58
CA VAL A 710 -9.06 -1.18 33.48
C VAL A 710 -8.21 -1.25 32.21
N ALA A 711 -7.82 -2.44 31.75
CA ALA A 711 -7.09 -2.60 30.50
C ALA A 711 -7.89 -2.16 29.25
N THR A 712 -9.23 -2.06 29.30
CA THR A 712 -10.02 -1.46 28.20
C THR A 712 -9.85 0.04 28.09
N LEU A 713 -9.15 0.66 29.04
CA LEU A 713 -8.76 2.06 28.95
C LEU A 713 -7.86 2.28 27.73
N PHE A 714 -7.03 1.31 27.33
CA PHE A 714 -6.16 1.42 26.16
C PHE A 714 -6.94 1.22 24.86
N SER A 715 -6.77 2.13 23.90
CA SER A 715 -7.43 2.05 22.59
C SER A 715 -6.57 1.38 21.52
N ALA A 716 -5.30 1.13 21.83
CA ALA A 716 -4.35 0.46 20.96
C ALA A 716 -3.50 -0.55 21.76
N PRO A 717 -2.80 -1.49 21.10
CA PRO A 717 -1.89 -2.39 21.81
C PRO A 717 -0.76 -1.62 22.48
N VAL A 718 -0.47 -1.95 23.73
CA VAL A 718 0.57 -1.27 24.54
C VAL A 718 1.61 -2.24 25.09
N PRO A 719 2.86 -1.78 25.36
CA PRO A 719 3.86 -2.61 26.01
C PRO A 719 3.37 -3.23 27.33
N PRO A 720 3.79 -4.46 27.67
CA PRO A 720 3.41 -5.12 28.92
C PRO A 720 3.64 -4.26 30.17
N ALA A 721 4.70 -3.44 30.19
CA ALA A 721 5.02 -2.56 31.31
C ALA A 721 3.88 -1.60 31.69
N ALA A 722 3.12 -1.08 30.70
CA ALA A 722 1.97 -0.22 30.96
C ALA A 722 0.81 -0.98 31.62
N MET A 723 0.59 -2.23 31.22
CA MET A 723 -0.41 -3.10 31.86
C MET A 723 0.03 -3.55 33.25
N GLU A 724 1.32 -3.81 33.47
CA GLU A 724 1.84 -4.17 34.79
C GLU A 724 1.72 -3.01 35.79
N ALA A 725 1.83 -1.76 35.32
CA ALA A 725 1.54 -0.59 36.16
C ALA A 725 0.06 -0.56 36.61
N ALA A 726 -0.88 -0.89 35.72
CA ALA A 726 -2.28 -1.05 36.10
C ALA A 726 -2.47 -2.21 37.09
N ALA A 727 -1.82 -3.35 36.87
CA ALA A 727 -1.89 -4.50 37.78
C ALA A 727 -1.34 -4.18 39.18
N ALA A 728 -0.26 -3.41 39.28
CA ALA A 728 0.30 -2.97 40.55
C ALA A 728 -0.70 -2.11 41.36
N ARG A 729 -1.58 -1.36 40.69
CA ARG A 729 -2.56 -0.47 41.34
C ARG A 729 -3.89 -1.14 41.66
N TYR A 730 -4.40 -1.97 40.75
CA TYR A 730 -5.73 -2.58 40.82
C TYR A 730 -5.71 -4.05 41.24
N GLY A 731 -4.52 -4.66 41.33
CA GLY A 731 -4.34 -6.09 41.57
C GLY A 731 -4.50 -6.91 40.28
N GLY A 732 -4.57 -8.23 40.43
CA GLY A 732 -4.64 -9.16 39.31
C GLY A 732 -3.26 -9.54 38.76
N SER A 733 -3.23 -10.24 37.62
CA SER A 733 -1.99 -10.67 36.96
C SER A 733 -2.13 -10.57 35.44
N VAL A 734 -1.29 -9.74 34.82
CA VAL A 734 -1.21 -9.61 33.35
C VAL A 734 -0.84 -10.95 32.73
N ALA A 735 0.14 -11.66 33.32
CA ALA A 735 0.55 -12.99 32.88
C ALA A 735 -0.63 -13.98 32.88
N ARG A 736 -1.47 -13.97 33.93
CA ARG A 736 -2.66 -14.82 34.02
C ARG A 736 -3.72 -14.44 32.97
N LEU A 737 -3.99 -13.16 32.77
CA LEU A 737 -4.96 -12.70 31.76
C LEU A 737 -4.49 -13.08 30.34
N ARG A 738 -3.20 -12.94 30.05
CA ARG A 738 -2.57 -13.40 28.80
C ARG A 738 -2.69 -14.92 28.66
N ALA A 739 -2.41 -15.66 29.72
CA ALA A 739 -2.52 -17.12 29.71
C ALA A 739 -3.96 -17.60 29.50
N LEU A 740 -4.97 -16.91 30.03
CA LEU A 740 -6.37 -17.22 29.75
C LEU A 740 -6.82 -16.80 28.33
N GLY A 741 -5.96 -16.13 27.56
CA GLY A 741 -6.28 -15.63 26.22
C GLY A 741 -7.26 -14.45 26.22
N LEU A 742 -7.33 -13.71 27.33
CA LEU A 742 -8.16 -12.51 27.50
C LEU A 742 -7.40 -11.22 27.20
N LEU A 743 -6.07 -11.31 27.11
CA LEU A 743 -5.21 -10.31 26.48
C LEU A 743 -4.60 -10.92 25.21
N ASP A 744 -4.86 -10.28 24.07
CA ASP A 744 -4.23 -10.63 22.81
C ASP A 744 -2.81 -10.06 22.78
N THR A 745 -1.88 -10.81 22.16
CA THR A 745 -0.51 -10.35 21.94
C THR A 745 -0.37 -9.85 20.50
N HIS A 746 -0.02 -8.59 20.38
CA HIS A 746 0.26 -7.87 19.14
C HIS A 746 1.76 -7.58 19.05
N GLU A 747 2.16 -7.05 17.90
CA GLU A 747 3.42 -6.33 17.80
C GLU A 747 3.25 -4.90 18.33
N ASP A 748 4.28 -4.38 18.97
CA ASP A 748 4.29 -3.02 19.50
C ASP A 748 4.24 -1.96 18.39
N LEU A 749 3.51 -0.89 18.66
CA LEU A 749 3.29 0.21 17.70
C LEU A 749 4.57 0.95 17.34
N VAL A 750 5.57 0.95 18.23
CA VAL A 750 6.78 1.75 18.06
C VAL A 750 7.98 0.85 17.76
N THR A 751 8.11 -0.27 18.46
CA THR A 751 9.28 -1.16 18.42
C THR A 751 8.92 -2.48 17.73
N PRO A 752 9.29 -2.68 16.45
CA PRO A 752 8.97 -3.90 15.72
C PRO A 752 9.47 -5.16 16.44
N ARG A 753 8.73 -6.26 16.31
CA ARG A 753 8.95 -7.57 16.96
C ARG A 753 8.89 -7.58 18.50
N THR A 754 8.65 -6.46 19.15
CA THR A 754 8.38 -6.43 20.59
C THR A 754 6.90 -6.74 20.83
N PRO A 755 6.54 -7.60 21.81
CA PRO A 755 5.15 -7.87 22.11
C PRO A 755 4.47 -6.66 22.77
N ALA A 756 3.26 -6.38 22.33
CA ALA A 756 2.31 -5.48 22.97
C ALA A 756 1.01 -6.23 23.29
N LEU A 757 0.23 -5.72 24.22
CA LEU A 757 -0.97 -6.36 24.73
C LEU A 757 -2.19 -5.48 24.47
N ALA A 758 -3.31 -6.11 24.12
CA ALA A 758 -4.62 -5.47 24.03
C ALA A 758 -5.68 -6.37 24.64
N VAL A 759 -6.76 -5.77 25.17
CA VAL A 759 -7.90 -6.56 25.64
C VAL A 759 -8.53 -7.27 24.46
N ASN A 760 -8.83 -8.54 24.67
CA ASN A 760 -9.45 -9.35 23.66
C ASN A 760 -10.81 -8.78 23.23
N ALA A 761 -10.93 -8.39 21.96
CA ALA A 761 -12.11 -7.66 21.48
C ALA A 761 -13.42 -8.48 21.57
N LEU A 762 -13.36 -9.82 21.54
CA LEU A 762 -14.51 -10.70 21.76
C LEU A 762 -14.90 -10.80 23.24
N ALA A 763 -13.96 -10.55 24.16
CA ALA A 763 -14.23 -10.53 25.60
C ALA A 763 -14.76 -9.16 26.09
N THR A 764 -14.39 -8.07 25.41
CA THR A 764 -14.74 -6.69 25.80
C THR A 764 -16.24 -6.48 26.08
N PRO A 765 -17.19 -6.99 25.28
CA PRO A 765 -18.61 -6.74 25.53
C PRO A 765 -19.14 -7.33 26.84
N ARG A 766 -18.42 -8.28 27.47
CA ARG A 766 -18.77 -8.85 28.78
C ARG A 766 -18.31 -8.00 29.96
N LEU A 767 -17.53 -6.96 29.70
CA LEU A 767 -16.96 -6.10 30.72
C LEU A 767 -17.88 -4.90 30.91
N ALA A 768 -18.19 -4.58 32.17
CA ALA A 768 -18.86 -3.33 32.48
C ALA A 768 -17.95 -2.15 32.11
N PRO A 769 -18.47 -1.09 31.46
CA PRO A 769 -17.67 0.07 31.10
C PRO A 769 -17.06 0.71 32.35
N LEU A 770 -15.97 1.45 32.17
CA LEU A 770 -15.38 2.26 33.22
C LEU A 770 -16.27 3.50 33.43
N SER A 771 -16.43 3.89 34.70
CA SER A 771 -16.96 5.21 35.03
C SER A 771 -15.92 6.30 34.74
N GLU A 772 -16.37 7.55 34.58
CA GLU A 772 -15.47 8.69 34.32
C GLU A 772 -14.38 8.82 35.40
N THR A 773 -14.68 8.46 36.66
CA THR A 773 -13.68 8.44 37.74
C THR A 773 -12.67 7.32 37.57
N GLU A 774 -13.11 6.10 37.24
CA GLU A 774 -12.20 4.97 36.97
C GLU A 774 -11.29 5.24 35.77
N GLU A 775 -11.81 5.91 34.72
CA GLU A 775 -11.01 6.29 33.55
C GLU A 775 -9.90 7.29 33.90
N LYS A 776 -10.23 8.33 34.67
CA LYS A 776 -9.26 9.35 35.12
C LYS A 776 -8.18 8.73 36.01
N ASP A 777 -8.59 7.97 37.02
CA ASP A 777 -7.68 7.31 37.95
C ASP A 777 -6.78 6.29 37.23
N GLY A 778 -7.36 5.50 36.32
CA GLY A 778 -6.63 4.53 35.52
C GLY A 778 -5.63 5.19 34.58
N ALA A 779 -6.03 6.27 33.90
CA ALA A 779 -5.14 7.00 32.99
C ALA A 779 -3.95 7.63 33.73
N ALA A 780 -4.19 8.19 34.91
CA ALA A 780 -3.13 8.76 35.75
C ALA A 780 -2.09 7.71 36.18
N VAL A 781 -2.48 6.44 36.30
CA VAL A 781 -1.58 5.34 36.68
C VAL A 781 -0.72 4.86 35.51
N VAL A 782 -1.26 4.86 34.29
CA VAL A 782 -0.62 4.17 33.15
C VAL A 782 0.09 5.08 32.17
N VAL A 783 -0.20 6.38 32.15
CA VAL A 783 0.30 7.30 31.11
C VAL A 783 1.83 7.47 31.15
N GLU A 784 2.42 7.65 32.34
CA GLU A 784 3.88 7.76 32.50
C GLU A 784 4.59 6.43 32.21
N PRO A 785 4.16 5.27 32.78
CA PRO A 785 4.73 3.98 32.41
C PRO A 785 4.67 3.67 30.92
N LEU A 786 3.60 4.09 30.22
CA LEU A 786 3.49 3.93 28.78
C LEU A 786 4.50 4.81 28.05
N GLN A 787 4.65 6.08 28.46
CA GLN A 787 5.65 6.98 27.88
C GLN A 787 7.07 6.42 28.06
N ASP A 788 7.40 5.91 29.25
CA ASP A 788 8.72 5.38 29.56
C ASP A 788 9.02 4.04 28.87
N ALA A 789 7.98 3.27 28.52
CA ALA A 789 8.12 2.03 27.77
C ALA A 789 8.43 2.26 26.28
N TRP A 790 8.19 3.47 25.75
CA TRP A 790 8.47 3.82 24.36
C TRP A 790 9.74 4.70 24.23
N PRO A 791 10.45 4.61 23.08
CA PRO A 791 11.62 5.44 22.80
C PRO A 791 11.36 6.95 22.93
N ARG A 792 12.37 7.68 23.39
CA ARG A 792 12.40 9.15 23.39
C ARG A 792 13.18 9.68 22.17
N PRO A 793 12.86 10.90 21.68
CA PRO A 793 11.85 11.84 22.19
C PRO A 793 10.40 11.47 21.81
N THR A 794 9.45 11.71 22.72
CA THR A 794 8.04 11.23 22.62
C THR A 794 7.29 11.83 21.43
N GLU A 795 7.62 13.05 21.04
CA GLU A 795 7.06 13.77 19.90
C GLU A 795 7.45 13.19 18.54
N THR A 796 8.46 12.30 18.49
CA THR A 796 8.88 11.60 17.27
C THR A 796 8.26 10.21 17.12
N LEU A 797 7.43 9.79 18.09
CA LEU A 797 6.73 8.51 18.03
C LEU A 797 5.80 8.45 16.82
N ARG A 798 5.44 7.23 16.38
CA ARG A 798 4.42 7.04 15.33
C ARG A 798 3.08 7.68 15.75
N LEU A 799 2.30 8.13 14.76
CA LEU A 799 1.03 8.84 14.99
C LEU A 799 0.06 8.10 15.92
N ALA A 800 -0.10 6.78 15.76
CA ALA A 800 -0.98 5.99 16.62
C ALA A 800 -0.53 5.98 18.09
N ALA A 801 0.78 5.92 18.35
CA ALA A 801 1.33 5.99 19.70
C ALA A 801 1.19 7.39 20.31
N GLN A 802 1.39 8.44 19.50
CA GLN A 802 1.12 9.82 19.93
C GLN A 802 -0.35 10.04 20.28
N ASP A 803 -1.27 9.55 19.45
CA ASP A 803 -2.71 9.66 19.69
C ASP A 803 -3.14 8.96 20.98
N GLU A 804 -2.60 7.76 21.24
CA GLU A 804 -2.90 7.01 22.46
C GLU A 804 -2.37 7.72 23.72
N LEU A 805 -1.12 8.18 23.70
CA LEU A 805 -0.57 8.97 24.81
C LEU A 805 -1.32 10.28 25.01
N TYR A 806 -1.68 10.99 23.94
CA TYR A 806 -2.45 12.24 24.03
C TYR A 806 -3.82 12.00 24.68
N ARG A 807 -4.52 10.93 24.29
CA ARG A 807 -5.82 10.57 24.84
C ARG A 807 -5.72 10.24 26.33
N LEU A 808 -4.79 9.36 26.72
CA LEU A 808 -4.57 8.99 28.12
C LEU A 808 -4.12 10.18 28.97
N ALA A 809 -3.19 11.00 28.46
CA ALA A 809 -2.74 12.19 29.16
C ALA A 809 -3.86 13.23 29.33
N THR A 810 -4.80 13.31 28.38
CA THR A 810 -5.99 14.15 28.50
C THR A 810 -6.94 13.65 29.58
N LEU A 811 -7.20 12.34 29.65
CA LEU A 811 -7.99 11.73 30.73
C LEU A 811 -7.32 11.93 32.10
N ALA A 812 -6.01 11.75 32.19
CA ALA A 812 -5.22 11.92 33.41
C ALA A 812 -5.03 13.38 33.84
N GLY A 813 -5.32 14.36 32.98
CA GLY A 813 -4.95 15.76 33.21
C GLY A 813 -3.42 16.00 33.19
N HIS A 814 -2.65 15.13 32.55
CA HIS A 814 -1.19 15.14 32.56
C HIS A 814 -0.63 16.15 31.54
N ALA A 815 -0.38 17.39 31.98
CA ALA A 815 -0.01 18.51 31.12
C ALA A 815 1.25 18.27 30.25
N ALA A 816 2.32 17.72 30.84
CA ALA A 816 3.59 17.53 30.12
C ALA A 816 3.46 16.61 28.90
N ILE A 817 2.91 15.41 29.07
CA ILE A 817 2.72 14.46 27.96
C ILE A 817 1.77 15.04 26.90
N ARG A 818 0.69 15.73 27.29
CA ARG A 818 -0.19 16.42 26.32
C ARG A 818 0.58 17.44 25.47
N ALA A 819 1.49 18.20 26.09
CA ALA A 819 2.30 19.19 25.40
C ALA A 819 3.37 18.60 24.47
N LEU A 820 3.71 17.31 24.64
CA LEU A 820 4.59 16.58 23.73
C LEU A 820 3.83 15.92 22.58
N THR A 821 2.59 15.47 22.78
CA THR A 821 1.87 14.61 21.81
C THR A 821 0.69 15.27 21.10
N ALA A 822 0.33 16.52 21.41
CA ALA A 822 -0.86 17.18 20.84
C ALA A 822 -0.76 17.56 19.35
N ALA A 823 0.44 17.50 18.75
CA ALA A 823 0.68 18.02 17.41
C ALA A 823 -0.22 17.41 16.32
N PRO A 824 -0.41 16.08 16.23
CA PRO A 824 -1.32 15.48 15.25
C PRO A 824 -2.78 15.90 15.43
N MET A 825 -3.26 16.00 16.68
CA MET A 825 -4.63 16.44 16.97
C MET A 825 -4.86 17.89 16.50
N LEU A 826 -3.92 18.80 16.82
CA LEU A 826 -3.99 20.19 16.36
C LEU A 826 -4.00 20.29 14.84
N GLN A 827 -3.19 19.46 14.15
CA GLN A 827 -3.20 19.41 12.69
C GLN A 827 -4.57 19.05 12.13
N ARG A 828 -5.23 18.02 12.69
CA ARG A 828 -6.56 17.59 12.24
C ARG A 828 -7.62 18.69 12.40
N LEU A 829 -7.53 19.52 13.45
CA LEU A 829 -8.42 20.67 13.64
C LEU A 829 -8.16 21.78 12.61
N ILE A 830 -6.88 22.06 12.34
CA ILE A 830 -6.45 23.04 11.32
C ILE A 830 -6.91 22.63 9.91
N ASP A 831 -6.90 21.33 9.61
CA ASP A 831 -7.31 20.75 8.33
C ASP A 831 -8.84 20.70 8.16
N ARG A 832 -9.61 20.69 9.27
CA ARG A 832 -11.09 20.70 9.31
C ARG A 832 -11.69 22.13 9.39
N PRO A 833 -11.05 23.11 8.75
CA PRO A 833 -11.17 24.55 9.00
C PRO A 833 -11.50 25.09 10.41
N ASP A 834 -11.25 24.37 11.52
CA ASP A 834 -11.54 24.86 12.87
C ASP A 834 -10.31 25.52 13.51
N ALA A 835 -9.89 26.64 12.93
CA ALA A 835 -8.75 27.40 13.44
C ALA A 835 -8.98 27.99 14.84
N PRO A 836 -10.17 28.54 15.19
CA PRO A 836 -10.42 29.02 16.55
C PRO A 836 -10.34 27.92 17.60
N GLY A 837 -10.92 26.73 17.34
CA GLY A 837 -10.84 25.58 18.23
C GLY A 837 -9.39 25.10 18.41
N ALA A 838 -8.62 25.03 17.33
CA ALA A 838 -7.20 24.67 17.39
C ALA A 838 -6.36 25.67 18.19
N ALA A 839 -6.57 26.98 17.99
CA ALA A 839 -5.85 28.02 18.72
C ALA A 839 -6.16 27.96 20.23
N ALA A 840 -7.44 27.90 20.60
CA ALA A 840 -7.87 27.82 21.99
C ALA A 840 -7.33 26.56 22.70
N LEU A 841 -7.40 25.39 22.04
CA LEU A 841 -6.89 24.15 22.58
C LEU A 841 -5.36 24.18 22.75
N GLY A 842 -4.64 24.67 21.74
CA GLY A 842 -3.18 24.80 21.77
C GLY A 842 -2.71 25.73 22.89
N GLN A 843 -3.33 26.91 23.01
CA GLN A 843 -3.03 27.86 24.09
C GLN A 843 -3.29 27.24 25.47
N ALA A 844 -4.40 26.51 25.65
CA ALA A 844 -4.71 25.86 26.92
C ALA A 844 -3.69 24.76 27.29
N ILE A 845 -3.22 23.99 26.31
CA ILE A 845 -2.18 22.97 26.51
C ILE A 845 -0.86 23.62 26.92
N ILE A 846 -0.44 24.67 26.20
CA ILE A 846 0.80 25.41 26.49
C ILE A 846 0.75 26.04 27.87
N ALA A 847 -0.35 26.74 28.21
CA ALA A 847 -0.51 27.36 29.51
C ALA A 847 -0.49 26.33 30.67
N ALA A 848 -1.09 25.16 30.48
CA ALA A 848 -1.05 24.08 31.46
C ALA A 848 0.35 23.51 31.64
N ALA A 849 1.11 23.35 30.55
CA ALA A 849 2.50 22.90 30.61
C ALA A 849 3.40 23.93 31.31
N ASP A 850 3.27 25.21 30.95
CA ASP A 850 4.03 26.31 31.54
C ASP A 850 3.75 26.46 33.04
N ALA A 851 2.52 26.23 33.49
CA ALA A 851 2.16 26.23 34.91
C ALA A 851 2.88 25.13 35.72
N THR A 852 3.36 24.08 35.05
CA THR A 852 4.10 22.95 35.65
C THR A 852 5.57 22.92 35.26
N ASP A 853 6.09 23.95 34.58
CA ASP A 853 7.45 24.01 34.02
C ASP A 853 7.78 22.80 33.11
N ALA A 854 6.76 22.29 32.40
CA ALA A 854 6.90 21.14 31.52
C ALA A 854 7.35 21.56 30.10
N PRO A 855 8.15 20.73 29.41
CA PRO A 855 8.54 21.00 28.03
C PRO A 855 7.33 20.92 27.09
N VAL A 856 7.36 21.73 26.04
CA VAL A 856 6.37 21.74 24.96
C VAL A 856 7.07 21.38 23.66
N ALA A 857 6.51 20.46 22.88
CA ALA A 857 7.10 20.07 21.60
C ALA A 857 7.01 21.22 20.58
N ARG A 858 8.05 21.40 19.76
CA ARG A 858 8.09 22.40 18.67
C ARG A 858 6.87 22.28 17.75
N GLY A 859 6.45 21.04 17.45
CA GLY A 859 5.28 20.76 16.63
C GLY A 859 3.95 21.26 17.21
N VAL A 860 3.83 21.37 18.53
CA VAL A 860 2.65 21.93 19.23
C VAL A 860 2.68 23.45 19.20
N LEU A 861 3.84 24.06 19.48
CA LEU A 861 4.03 25.51 19.39
C LEU A 861 3.73 26.04 17.98
N ARG A 862 4.30 25.40 16.95
CA ARG A 862 4.11 25.77 15.54
C ARG A 862 2.65 25.71 15.12
N ARG A 863 1.95 24.61 15.39
CA ARG A 863 0.55 24.42 14.98
C ARG A 863 -0.39 25.35 15.75
N THR A 864 -0.12 25.60 17.03
CA THR A 864 -0.86 26.62 17.79
C THR A 864 -0.68 28.01 17.17
N ALA A 865 0.57 28.38 16.83
CA ALA A 865 0.85 29.64 16.15
C ALA A 865 0.14 29.72 14.78
N GLU A 866 0.15 28.65 13.98
CA GLU A 866 -0.58 28.61 12.69
C GLU A 866 -2.08 28.83 12.83
N ALA A 867 -2.69 28.24 13.86
CA ALA A 867 -4.09 28.45 14.17
C ALA A 867 -4.36 29.92 14.59
N MET A 868 -3.50 30.49 15.44
CA MET A 868 -3.58 31.88 15.89
C MET A 868 -3.38 32.90 14.76
N LEU A 869 -2.51 32.60 13.79
CA LEU A 869 -2.34 33.40 12.59
C LEU A 869 -3.61 33.44 11.73
N LYS A 870 -4.42 32.39 11.75
CA LYS A 870 -5.73 32.35 11.07
C LYS A 870 -6.82 33.09 11.85
N THR A 871 -6.69 33.26 13.17
CA THR A 871 -7.64 34.02 14.02
C THR A 871 -7.28 35.49 14.20
N GLY A 872 -6.09 35.93 13.75
CA GLY A 872 -5.63 37.32 13.81
C GLY A 872 -4.75 37.65 15.01
N GLU A 873 -4.37 36.66 15.82
CA GLU A 873 -3.55 36.82 17.04
C GLU A 873 -2.04 36.78 16.72
N GLY A 874 -1.59 37.67 15.83
CA GLY A 874 -0.25 37.65 15.24
C GLY A 874 0.92 37.74 16.24
N ASP A 875 0.87 38.69 17.17
CA ASP A 875 1.98 38.93 18.11
C ASP A 875 2.21 37.75 19.06
N ALA A 876 1.13 37.11 19.49
CA ALA A 876 1.21 35.93 20.35
C ALA A 876 1.66 34.69 19.55
N ALA A 877 1.28 34.57 18.27
CA ALA A 877 1.84 33.55 17.38
C ALA A 877 3.35 33.75 17.15
N ASP A 878 3.81 35.00 16.99
CA ASP A 878 5.23 35.35 16.84
C ASP A 878 6.03 34.92 18.08
N ALA A 879 5.50 35.16 19.29
CA ALA A 879 6.12 34.73 20.54
C ALA A 879 6.28 33.19 20.64
N LEU A 880 5.29 32.43 20.17
CA LEU A 880 5.36 30.96 20.16
C LEU A 880 6.38 30.43 19.14
N LEU A 881 6.47 31.04 17.96
CA LEU A 881 7.44 30.68 16.94
C LEU A 881 8.87 31.03 17.37
N ASP A 882 9.06 32.16 18.05
CA ASP A 882 10.34 32.55 18.62
C ASP A 882 10.77 31.57 19.71
N ARG A 883 9.85 31.20 20.63
CA ARG A 883 10.10 30.15 21.64
C ARG A 883 10.51 28.84 21.00
N ALA A 884 9.79 28.38 19.97
CA ALA A 884 10.10 27.13 19.28
C ALA A 884 11.45 27.16 18.52
N SER A 885 11.89 28.34 18.08
CA SER A 885 13.14 28.51 17.32
C SER A 885 14.40 28.50 18.19
N VAL A 886 14.28 28.85 19.48
CA VAL A 886 15.40 28.88 20.45
C VAL A 886 15.39 27.72 21.43
N GLN A 887 14.35 26.88 21.40
CA GLN A 887 14.31 25.65 22.18
C GLN A 887 15.50 24.76 21.78
N ASP A 888 16.29 24.34 22.76
CA ASP A 888 17.48 23.48 22.60
C ASP A 888 18.52 24.02 21.60
N GLU A 889 19.05 25.24 21.85
CA GLU A 889 20.05 25.94 21.00
C GLU A 889 21.31 25.10 20.63
N THR A 890 21.53 23.96 21.31
CA THR A 890 22.66 23.04 21.08
C THR A 890 22.37 21.91 20.09
N GLU A 891 21.11 21.71 19.66
CA GLU A 891 20.74 20.62 18.75
C GLU A 891 20.92 20.99 17.27
N ALA A 892 21.28 19.99 16.46
CA ALA A 892 21.33 20.13 15.02
C ALA A 892 19.94 20.41 14.44
N MET A 893 19.90 21.08 13.28
CA MET A 893 18.64 21.31 12.56
C MET A 893 17.90 19.99 12.31
N ASP A 894 16.65 19.92 12.72
CA ASP A 894 15.73 18.81 12.47
C ASP A 894 14.50 19.27 11.64
N PHE A 895 13.62 18.33 11.32
CA PHE A 895 12.44 18.60 10.51
C PHE A 895 11.49 19.59 11.20
N ASP A 896 11.26 19.46 12.50
CA ASP A 896 10.32 20.31 13.23
C ASP A 896 10.83 21.75 13.35
N LEU A 897 12.13 21.95 13.56
CA LEU A 897 12.76 23.26 13.56
C LEU A 897 12.76 23.88 12.15
N ALA A 898 13.02 23.09 11.11
CA ALA A 898 12.89 23.55 9.72
C ALA A 898 11.45 23.99 9.42
N ALA A 899 10.44 23.26 9.90
CA ALA A 899 9.03 23.62 9.76
C ALA A 899 8.67 24.88 10.57
N VAL A 900 9.22 25.06 11.78
CA VAL A 900 9.07 26.29 12.58
C VAL A 900 9.64 27.48 11.82
N HIS A 901 10.86 27.37 11.30
CA HIS A 901 11.50 28.41 10.49
C HIS A 901 10.67 28.75 9.24
N PHE A 902 10.11 27.74 8.57
CA PHE A 902 9.24 27.94 7.42
C PHE A 902 7.99 28.75 7.78
N THR A 903 7.29 28.39 8.86
CA THR A 903 6.10 29.11 9.33
C THR A 903 6.44 30.53 9.80
N ALA A 904 7.51 30.71 10.57
CA ALA A 904 8.01 32.02 11.00
C ALA A 904 8.42 32.91 9.83
N ALA A 905 9.01 32.33 8.77
CA ALA A 905 9.35 33.06 7.57
C ALA A 905 8.11 33.57 6.81
N ASN A 906 7.09 32.73 6.67
CA ASN A 906 5.83 33.13 6.04
C ASN A 906 5.18 34.30 6.77
N ARG A 907 5.26 34.28 8.11
CA ARG A 907 4.79 35.36 8.97
C ARG A 907 5.64 36.64 8.81
N ALA A 908 6.96 36.54 8.86
CA ALA A 908 7.88 37.67 8.63
C ALA A 908 7.70 38.29 7.23
N HIS A 909 7.45 37.48 6.21
CA HIS A 909 7.13 37.97 4.86
C HIS A 909 5.85 38.82 4.89
N ARG A 910 4.76 38.32 5.49
CA ARG A 910 3.49 39.06 5.60
C ARG A 910 3.61 40.36 6.38
N THR A 911 4.48 40.44 7.38
CA THR A 911 4.74 41.67 8.16
C THR A 911 5.76 42.61 7.51
N GLY A 912 6.38 42.21 6.40
CA GLY A 912 7.33 43.03 5.64
C GLY A 912 8.79 42.90 6.07
N ASP A 913 9.12 42.06 7.07
CA ASP A 913 10.52 41.74 7.41
C ASP A 913 11.08 40.69 6.46
N LEU A 914 11.33 41.13 5.22
CA LEU A 914 11.77 40.27 4.13
C LEU A 914 13.16 39.66 4.41
N ASN A 915 14.03 40.34 5.17
CA ASN A 915 15.38 39.86 5.48
C ASN A 915 15.34 38.69 6.45
N ARG A 916 14.55 38.82 7.53
CA ARG A 916 14.30 37.73 8.47
C ARG A 916 13.65 36.55 7.79
N ALA A 917 12.65 36.79 6.94
CA ALA A 917 11.95 35.74 6.19
C ALA A 917 12.91 34.91 5.31
N GLU A 918 13.76 35.58 4.52
CA GLU A 918 14.74 34.88 3.68
C GLU A 918 15.78 34.11 4.50
N GLY A 919 16.26 34.71 5.60
CA GLY A 919 17.23 34.07 6.50
C GLY A 919 16.70 32.77 7.11
N LEU A 920 15.43 32.77 7.54
CA LEU A 920 14.76 31.58 8.09
C LEU A 920 14.52 30.52 7.01
N LEU A 921 14.04 30.90 5.82
CA LEU A 921 13.83 29.94 4.72
C LEU A 921 15.13 29.30 4.24
N ARG A 922 16.25 30.03 4.22
CA ARG A 922 17.55 29.45 3.83
C ARG A 922 18.01 28.38 4.82
N ARG A 923 17.82 28.60 6.12
CA ARG A 923 18.13 27.57 7.14
C ARG A 923 17.26 26.33 6.97
N ALA A 924 15.96 26.51 6.73
CA ALA A 924 15.05 25.39 6.46
C ALA A 924 15.42 24.66 5.15
N LEU A 925 15.78 25.42 4.12
CA LEU A 925 16.20 24.89 2.81
C LEU A 925 17.44 24.00 2.93
N ASP A 926 18.46 24.45 3.66
CA ASP A 926 19.70 23.69 3.87
C ASP A 926 19.40 22.31 4.48
N TYR A 927 18.48 22.24 5.44
CA TYR A 927 18.03 20.97 6.03
C TYR A 927 17.31 20.08 5.02
N PHE A 928 16.28 20.61 4.35
CA PHE A 928 15.52 19.81 3.38
C PHE A 928 16.37 19.34 2.20
N GLN A 929 17.45 20.05 1.87
CA GLN A 929 18.43 19.60 0.87
C GLN A 929 19.28 18.44 1.37
N VAL A 930 19.72 18.46 2.64
CA VAL A 930 20.50 17.36 3.24
C VAL A 930 19.67 16.09 3.38
N GLU A 931 18.40 16.21 3.78
CA GLU A 931 17.47 15.09 3.92
C GLU A 931 16.85 14.62 2.57
N ASP A 932 17.22 15.25 1.46
CA ASP A 932 16.67 15.02 0.12
C ASP A 932 15.13 15.14 0.06
N ASP A 933 14.52 15.96 0.93
CA ASP A 933 13.08 16.27 0.92
C ASP A 933 12.75 17.31 -0.15
N ARG A 934 12.66 16.82 -1.38
CA ARG A 934 12.58 17.71 -2.54
C ARG A 934 11.25 18.46 -2.66
N ARG A 935 10.18 17.96 -2.03
CA ARG A 935 8.91 18.71 -1.98
C ARG A 935 9.08 19.93 -1.09
N HIS A 936 9.63 19.78 0.10
CA HIS A 936 9.90 20.92 0.99
C HIS A 936 10.96 21.86 0.42
N VAL A 937 11.98 21.35 -0.29
CA VAL A 937 12.92 22.19 -1.06
C VAL A 937 12.15 23.06 -2.07
N ALA A 938 11.33 22.47 -2.94
CA ALA A 938 10.61 23.21 -3.98
C ALA A 938 9.66 24.26 -3.40
N VAL A 939 8.91 23.90 -2.35
CA VAL A 939 8.02 24.82 -1.64
C VAL A 939 8.82 25.98 -1.01
N THR A 940 9.92 25.68 -0.32
CA THR A 940 10.79 26.68 0.34
C THR A 940 11.42 27.63 -0.67
N MET A 941 11.92 27.12 -1.79
CA MET A 941 12.44 27.93 -2.88
C MET A 941 11.37 28.80 -3.55
N GLY A 942 10.14 28.28 -3.67
CA GLY A 942 8.99 29.06 -4.12
C GLY A 942 8.69 30.25 -3.21
N GLN A 943 8.80 30.09 -1.89
CA GLN A 943 8.64 31.18 -0.93
C GLN A 943 9.79 32.19 -0.99
N ILE A 944 11.04 31.72 -1.18
CA ILE A 944 12.19 32.61 -1.42
C ILE A 944 11.97 33.44 -2.69
N ALA A 945 11.42 32.85 -3.75
CA ALA A 945 11.08 33.57 -4.96
C ALA A 945 10.01 34.66 -4.71
N ASP A 946 8.99 34.39 -3.89
CA ASP A 946 7.99 35.40 -3.52
C ASP A 946 8.63 36.58 -2.77
N ILE A 947 9.58 36.31 -1.86
CA ILE A 947 10.33 37.37 -1.15
C ILE A 947 11.19 38.18 -2.13
N LEU A 948 11.85 37.53 -3.09
CA LEU A 948 12.64 38.20 -4.12
C LEU A 948 11.75 39.07 -5.01
N GLN A 949 10.54 38.60 -5.34
CA GLN A 949 9.54 39.38 -6.06
C GLN A 949 9.12 40.62 -5.25
N ALA A 950 8.85 40.48 -3.95
CA ALA A 950 8.51 41.60 -3.06
C ALA A 950 9.64 42.64 -2.97
N ARG A 951 10.92 42.23 -3.11
CA ARG A 951 12.08 43.14 -3.19
C ARG A 951 12.32 43.73 -4.59
N GLY A 952 11.48 43.41 -5.58
CA GLY A 952 11.67 43.83 -6.98
C GLY A 952 12.77 43.08 -7.72
N GLN A 953 13.34 42.01 -7.15
CA GLN A 953 14.36 41.17 -7.79
C GLN A 953 13.72 40.12 -8.72
N LEU A 954 12.93 40.61 -9.69
CA LEU A 954 12.08 39.79 -10.55
C LEU A 954 12.88 38.75 -11.35
N ASP A 955 14.13 39.03 -11.75
CA ASP A 955 14.97 38.10 -12.54
C ASP A 955 15.39 36.87 -11.76
N LYS A 956 15.74 37.06 -10.48
CA LYS A 956 16.12 35.93 -9.63
C LYS A 956 14.90 35.11 -9.25
N ALA A 957 13.78 35.77 -8.91
CA ALA A 957 12.52 35.10 -8.61
C ALA A 957 12.04 34.25 -9.80
N LEU A 958 12.04 34.82 -11.01
CA LEU A 958 11.64 34.12 -12.22
C LEU A 958 12.52 32.90 -12.51
N ARG A 959 13.85 33.06 -12.37
CA ARG A 959 14.80 31.96 -12.58
C ARG A 959 14.57 30.80 -11.61
N ILE A 960 14.43 31.08 -10.32
CA ILE A 960 14.16 30.05 -9.29
C ILE A 960 12.87 29.29 -9.63
N LEU A 961 11.79 30.01 -9.98
CA LEU A 961 10.51 29.39 -10.29
C LEU A 961 10.56 28.56 -11.58
N GLN A 962 11.28 29.01 -12.61
CA GLN A 962 11.36 28.34 -13.91
C GLN A 962 12.33 27.15 -13.92
N ASP A 963 13.49 27.30 -13.31
CA ASP A 963 14.60 26.36 -13.45
C ASP A 963 14.63 25.33 -12.31
N GLU A 964 14.06 25.66 -11.14
CA GLU A 964 14.17 24.83 -9.94
C GLU A 964 12.80 24.34 -9.45
N VAL A 965 11.87 25.25 -9.15
CA VAL A 965 10.58 24.91 -8.51
C VAL A 965 9.63 24.20 -9.47
N ARG A 966 9.40 24.75 -10.66
CA ARG A 966 8.49 24.13 -11.65
C ARG A 966 8.96 22.72 -12.05
N PRO A 967 10.24 22.49 -12.41
CA PRO A 967 10.71 21.14 -12.72
C PRO A 967 10.62 20.18 -11.53
N ALA A 968 10.75 20.67 -10.29
CA ALA A 968 10.56 19.84 -9.11
C ALA A 968 9.11 19.34 -8.99
N PHE A 969 8.11 20.22 -9.06
CA PHE A 969 6.70 19.81 -9.00
C PHE A 969 6.26 18.99 -10.23
N ASP A 970 6.83 19.26 -11.40
CA ASP A 970 6.64 18.43 -12.60
C ASP A 970 7.06 16.98 -12.35
N ARG A 971 8.18 16.76 -11.64
CA ARG A 971 8.70 15.42 -11.32
C ARG A 971 7.98 14.75 -10.16
N LEU A 972 7.47 15.52 -9.21
CA LEU A 972 6.67 15.01 -8.10
C LEU A 972 5.24 14.63 -8.52
N GLY A 973 4.80 14.99 -9.73
CA GLY A 973 3.41 14.81 -10.16
C GLY A 973 2.42 15.73 -9.42
N ASP A 974 2.90 16.72 -8.67
CA ASP A 974 2.07 17.65 -7.91
C ASP A 974 1.48 18.72 -8.85
N VAL A 975 0.39 18.33 -9.53
CA VAL A 975 -0.27 19.17 -10.54
C VAL A 975 -0.81 20.47 -9.95
N ARG A 976 -1.20 20.47 -8.67
CA ARG A 976 -1.73 21.65 -7.97
C ARG A 976 -0.60 22.64 -7.71
N GLU A 977 0.49 22.22 -7.08
CA GLU A 977 1.63 23.11 -6.78
C GLU A 977 2.34 23.60 -8.05
N LYS A 978 2.35 22.79 -9.11
CA LYS A 978 2.77 23.25 -10.44
C LYS A 978 1.90 24.41 -10.93
N ALA A 979 0.57 24.32 -10.83
CA ALA A 979 -0.32 25.40 -11.24
C ALA A 979 -0.14 26.67 -10.42
N VAL A 980 0.09 26.54 -9.12
CA VAL A 980 0.46 27.66 -8.25
C VAL A 980 1.76 28.31 -8.74
N THR A 981 2.80 27.51 -8.99
CA THR A 981 4.11 27.99 -9.49
C THR A 981 3.98 28.71 -10.84
N MET A 982 3.17 28.19 -11.75
CA MET A 982 2.90 28.84 -13.04
C MET A 982 2.16 30.17 -12.88
N GLY A 983 1.27 30.29 -11.90
CA GLY A 983 0.64 31.56 -11.52
C GLY A 983 1.64 32.61 -11.08
N LYS A 984 2.56 32.23 -10.18
CA LYS A 984 3.64 33.10 -9.72
C LYS A 984 4.54 33.58 -10.87
N ILE A 985 4.86 32.68 -11.81
CA ILE A 985 5.59 33.05 -13.03
C ILE A 985 4.78 34.08 -13.85
N ALA A 986 3.47 33.86 -14.03
CA ALA A 986 2.61 34.79 -14.76
C ALA A 986 2.51 36.15 -14.04
N ASP A 987 2.44 36.19 -12.71
CA ASP A 987 2.46 37.43 -11.92
C ASP A 987 3.74 38.22 -12.17
N ILE A 988 4.90 37.55 -12.17
CA ILE A 988 6.20 38.19 -12.43
C ILE A 988 6.27 38.70 -13.88
N LEU A 989 5.80 37.93 -14.86
CA LEU A 989 5.76 38.35 -16.27
C LEU A 989 4.82 39.55 -16.47
N GLN A 990 3.68 39.56 -15.79
CA GLN A 990 2.76 40.69 -15.79
C GLN A 990 3.41 41.95 -15.20
N ALA A 991 4.11 41.83 -14.06
CA ALA A 991 4.85 42.93 -13.44
C ALA A 991 5.97 43.50 -14.34
N ARG A 992 6.49 42.69 -15.27
CA ARG A 992 7.46 43.11 -16.30
C ARG A 992 6.84 43.71 -17.56
N GLY A 993 5.51 43.73 -17.66
CA GLY A 993 4.80 44.12 -18.88
C GLY A 993 4.79 43.07 -19.99
N GLN A 994 5.20 41.83 -19.71
CA GLN A 994 5.14 40.69 -20.65
C GLN A 994 3.74 40.06 -20.61
N LEU A 995 2.74 40.87 -20.98
CA LEU A 995 1.32 40.55 -20.78
C LEU A 995 0.84 39.35 -21.62
N ASP A 996 1.41 39.14 -22.82
CA ASP A 996 1.08 37.99 -23.68
C ASP A 996 1.47 36.66 -23.05
N ASP A 997 2.68 36.57 -22.50
CA ASP A 997 3.18 35.34 -21.89
C ASP A 997 2.44 35.04 -20.59
N ALA A 998 2.15 36.05 -19.78
CA ALA A 998 1.32 35.91 -18.59
C ALA A 998 -0.08 35.38 -18.95
N LEU A 999 -0.73 35.98 -19.96
CA LEU A 999 -2.04 35.57 -20.44
C LEU A 999 -2.03 34.13 -20.99
N ARG A 1000 -0.98 33.75 -21.72
CA ARG A 1000 -0.79 32.38 -22.24
C ARG A 1000 -0.70 31.37 -21.11
N ILE A 1001 0.12 31.62 -20.09
CA ILE A 1001 0.31 30.72 -18.95
C ILE A 1001 -1.01 30.54 -18.20
N ARG A 1002 -1.71 31.65 -17.91
CA ARG A 1002 -3.00 31.57 -17.19
C ARG A 1002 -4.05 30.77 -17.95
N ASN A 1003 -4.22 31.03 -19.25
CA ASN A 1003 -5.23 30.36 -20.07
C ASN A 1003 -4.89 28.90 -20.40
N LYS A 1004 -3.64 28.62 -20.76
CA LYS A 1004 -3.25 27.31 -21.30
C LYS A 1004 -2.68 26.36 -20.24
N GLU A 1005 -2.13 26.88 -19.15
CA GLU A 1005 -1.41 26.07 -18.15
C GLU A 1005 -2.11 26.07 -16.78
N GLN A 1006 -2.64 27.20 -16.28
CA GLN A 1006 -3.30 27.25 -14.95
C GLN A 1006 -4.80 26.90 -14.99
N LEU A 1007 -5.60 27.63 -15.77
CA LEU A 1007 -7.06 27.49 -15.76
C LEU A 1007 -7.52 26.03 -15.99
N PRO A 1008 -6.93 25.26 -16.93
CA PRO A 1008 -7.30 23.86 -17.12
C PRO A 1008 -6.90 22.95 -15.95
N VAL A 1009 -5.99 23.34 -15.07
CA VAL A 1009 -5.67 22.58 -13.86
C VAL A 1009 -6.75 22.76 -12.82
N TYR A 1010 -7.11 23.99 -12.48
CA TYR A 1010 -8.13 24.25 -11.46
C TYR A 1010 -9.52 23.74 -11.86
N ASP A 1011 -9.84 23.82 -13.16
CA ASP A 1011 -11.07 23.22 -13.68
C ASP A 1011 -11.09 21.69 -13.49
N ARG A 1012 -9.95 21.00 -13.72
CA ARG A 1012 -9.82 19.56 -13.48
C ARG A 1012 -9.89 19.17 -12.00
N LEU A 1013 -9.30 20.00 -11.13
CA LEU A 1013 -9.34 19.79 -9.69
C LEU A 1013 -10.74 20.08 -9.10
N GLY A 1014 -11.65 20.67 -9.87
CA GLY A 1014 -12.93 21.16 -9.36
C GLY A 1014 -12.76 22.33 -8.39
N ASP A 1015 -11.60 23.01 -8.41
CA ASP A 1015 -11.28 24.14 -7.54
C ASP A 1015 -11.92 25.41 -8.12
N VAL A 1016 -13.24 25.53 -7.94
CA VAL A 1016 -14.06 26.62 -8.47
C VAL A 1016 -13.59 27.99 -7.99
N HIS A 1017 -13.05 28.05 -6.77
CA HIS A 1017 -12.50 29.27 -6.20
C HIS A 1017 -11.20 29.69 -6.92
N GLN A 1018 -10.21 28.79 -7.04
CA GLN A 1018 -8.96 29.12 -7.74
C GLN A 1018 -9.18 29.38 -9.24
N LYS A 1019 -10.18 28.76 -9.86
CA LYS A 1019 -10.62 29.08 -11.22
C LYS A 1019 -11.10 30.53 -11.33
N ALA A 1020 -11.98 30.98 -10.43
CA ALA A 1020 -12.47 32.36 -10.41
C ALA A 1020 -11.33 33.36 -10.20
N VAL A 1021 -10.43 33.10 -9.24
CA VAL A 1021 -9.23 33.92 -9.02
C VAL A 1021 -8.37 34.03 -10.28
N THR A 1022 -8.12 32.91 -10.97
CA THR A 1022 -7.34 32.90 -12.22
C THR A 1022 -8.04 33.69 -13.33
N MET A 1023 -9.37 33.62 -13.42
CA MET A 1023 -10.18 34.40 -14.36
C MET A 1023 -10.10 35.91 -14.06
N GLY A 1024 -10.15 36.30 -12.79
CA GLY A 1024 -9.92 37.69 -12.37
C GLY A 1024 -8.55 38.21 -12.77
N GLN A 1025 -7.52 37.40 -12.59
CA GLN A 1025 -6.16 37.75 -13.01
C GLN A 1025 -6.02 37.85 -14.53
N ILE A 1026 -6.76 37.03 -15.30
CA ILE A 1026 -6.87 37.18 -16.76
C ILE A 1026 -7.56 38.51 -17.10
N ALA A 1027 -8.65 38.87 -16.40
CA ALA A 1027 -9.34 40.13 -16.60
C ALA A 1027 -8.45 41.35 -16.29
N ASP A 1028 -7.62 41.28 -15.24
CA ASP A 1028 -6.62 42.32 -14.93
C ASP A 1028 -5.59 42.48 -16.06
N ILE A 1029 -5.10 41.38 -16.65
CA ILE A 1029 -4.18 41.44 -17.79
C ILE A 1029 -4.86 42.03 -19.03
N LEU A 1030 -6.11 41.67 -19.31
CA LEU A 1030 -6.90 42.23 -20.42
C LEU A 1030 -7.18 43.71 -20.21
N GLN A 1031 -7.49 44.14 -18.99
CA GLN A 1031 -7.64 45.54 -18.64
C GLN A 1031 -6.33 46.32 -18.87
N ALA A 1032 -5.19 45.78 -18.45
CA ALA A 1032 -3.87 46.38 -18.69
C ALA A 1032 -3.53 46.49 -20.19
N ARG A 1033 -4.11 45.62 -21.04
CA ARG A 1033 -4.01 45.65 -22.51
C ARG A 1033 -5.04 46.57 -23.18
N GLY A 1034 -5.94 47.20 -22.41
CA GLY A 1034 -7.02 48.03 -22.94
C GLY A 1034 -8.22 47.24 -23.49
N GLN A 1035 -8.26 45.92 -23.31
CA GLN A 1035 -9.36 45.04 -23.73
C GLN A 1035 -10.48 45.05 -22.67
N LEU A 1036 -11.08 46.23 -22.48
CA LEU A 1036 -11.99 46.49 -21.37
C LEU A 1036 -13.32 45.73 -21.45
N ASP A 1037 -13.80 45.36 -22.66
CA ASP A 1037 -15.04 44.58 -22.84
C ASP A 1037 -14.87 43.16 -22.32
N ASP A 1038 -13.78 42.49 -22.73
CA ASP A 1038 -13.50 41.11 -22.34
C ASP A 1038 -13.22 41.01 -20.83
N ALA A 1039 -12.51 42.00 -20.26
CA ALA A 1039 -12.30 42.10 -18.82
C ALA A 1039 -13.63 42.24 -18.07
N LEU A 1040 -14.53 43.13 -18.50
CA LEU A 1040 -15.87 43.27 -17.90
C LEU A 1040 -16.71 42.00 -18.03
N ARG A 1041 -16.66 41.32 -19.18
CA ARG A 1041 -17.39 40.09 -19.42
C ARG A 1041 -16.96 39.01 -18.43
N ILE A 1042 -15.65 38.77 -18.29
CA ILE A 1042 -15.13 37.77 -17.35
C ILE A 1042 -15.54 38.11 -15.91
N ARG A 1043 -15.40 39.37 -15.48
CA ARG A 1043 -15.76 39.76 -14.11
C ARG A 1043 -17.26 39.58 -13.81
N ASN A 1044 -18.14 39.91 -14.76
CA ASN A 1044 -19.59 39.81 -14.57
C ASN A 1044 -20.15 38.39 -14.74
N GLU A 1045 -19.69 37.67 -15.77
CA GLU A 1045 -20.27 36.38 -16.18
C GLU A 1045 -19.58 35.19 -15.53
N GLU A 1046 -18.30 35.31 -15.14
CA GLU A 1046 -17.51 34.18 -14.62
C GLU A 1046 -17.14 34.35 -13.14
N GLU A 1047 -16.72 35.54 -12.68
CA GLU A 1047 -16.30 35.74 -11.27
C GLU A 1047 -17.48 35.94 -10.30
N ILE A 1048 -18.34 36.93 -10.56
CA ILE A 1048 -19.45 37.27 -9.64
C ILE A 1048 -20.33 36.04 -9.31
N PRO A 1049 -20.78 35.22 -10.29
CA PRO A 1049 -21.61 34.05 -10.00
C PRO A 1049 -20.90 32.98 -9.15
N VAL A 1050 -19.57 32.93 -9.18
CA VAL A 1050 -18.81 32.01 -8.32
C VAL A 1050 -18.77 32.56 -6.90
N TYR A 1051 -18.38 33.82 -6.70
CA TYR A 1051 -18.33 34.41 -5.36
C TYR A 1051 -19.71 34.49 -4.70
N ASP A 1052 -20.78 34.70 -5.47
CA ASP A 1052 -22.16 34.61 -4.96
C ASP A 1052 -22.52 33.20 -4.49
N ARG A 1053 -22.17 32.16 -5.26
CA ARG A 1053 -22.41 30.76 -4.87
C ARG A 1053 -21.58 30.34 -3.66
N LEU A 1054 -20.36 30.88 -3.54
CA LEU A 1054 -19.47 30.62 -2.40
C LEU A 1054 -19.83 31.46 -1.16
N GLY A 1055 -20.72 32.45 -1.29
CA GLY A 1055 -21.01 33.41 -0.22
C GLY A 1055 -19.83 34.33 0.14
N ASP A 1056 -18.84 34.48 -0.76
CA ASP A 1056 -17.64 35.27 -0.55
C ASP A 1056 -17.91 36.77 -0.80
N VAL A 1057 -18.50 37.41 0.21
CA VAL A 1057 -18.88 38.84 0.16
C VAL A 1057 -17.67 39.74 -0.09
N HIS A 1058 -16.50 39.37 0.44
CA HIS A 1058 -15.27 40.14 0.28
C HIS A 1058 -14.78 40.12 -1.17
N GLN A 1059 -14.59 38.93 -1.76
CA GLN A 1059 -14.12 38.83 -3.15
C GLN A 1059 -15.13 39.39 -4.15
N LYS A 1060 -16.43 39.27 -3.87
CA LYS A 1060 -17.47 39.94 -4.66
C LYS A 1060 -17.30 41.47 -4.63
N ALA A 1061 -17.13 42.05 -3.44
CA ALA A 1061 -16.95 43.50 -3.31
C ALA A 1061 -15.67 43.99 -4.02
N VAL A 1062 -14.57 43.25 -3.92
CA VAL A 1062 -13.33 43.52 -4.68
C VAL A 1062 -13.59 43.47 -6.18
N THR A 1063 -14.30 42.44 -6.66
CA THR A 1063 -14.63 42.28 -8.09
C THR A 1063 -15.52 43.42 -8.61
N LEU A 1064 -16.50 43.85 -7.82
CA LEU A 1064 -17.35 45.00 -8.13
C LEU A 1064 -16.55 46.33 -8.16
N GLY A 1065 -15.58 46.49 -7.26
CA GLY A 1065 -14.63 47.61 -7.31
C GLY A 1065 -13.82 47.61 -8.62
N LYS A 1066 -13.30 46.45 -9.03
CA LYS A 1066 -12.60 46.31 -10.31
C LYS A 1066 -13.49 46.58 -11.52
N ILE A 1067 -14.77 46.18 -11.47
CA ILE A 1067 -15.75 46.54 -12.50
C ILE A 1067 -15.94 48.07 -12.55
N ALA A 1068 -16.04 48.73 -11.41
CA ALA A 1068 -16.13 50.20 -11.35
C ALA A 1068 -14.88 50.87 -11.95
N ASP A 1069 -13.67 50.36 -11.67
CA ASP A 1069 -12.43 50.85 -12.29
C ASP A 1069 -12.47 50.73 -13.83
N ILE A 1070 -12.95 49.60 -14.35
CA ILE A 1070 -13.06 49.40 -15.80
C ILE A 1070 -14.14 50.33 -16.40
N LEU A 1071 -15.27 50.53 -15.72
CA LEU A 1071 -16.31 51.46 -16.15
C LEU A 1071 -15.83 52.92 -16.13
N GLN A 1072 -15.02 53.29 -15.14
CA GLN A 1072 -14.35 54.58 -15.08
C GLN A 1072 -13.38 54.77 -16.25
N ALA A 1073 -12.55 53.76 -16.55
CA ALA A 1073 -11.65 53.78 -17.71
C ALA A 1073 -12.41 53.90 -19.05
N ARG A 1074 -13.69 53.49 -19.09
CA ARG A 1074 -14.62 53.66 -20.22
C ARG A 1074 -15.35 55.00 -20.25
N GLY A 1075 -15.15 55.87 -19.25
CA GLY A 1075 -15.87 57.13 -19.12
C GLY A 1075 -17.32 56.99 -18.59
N GLN A 1076 -17.72 55.81 -18.09
CA GLN A 1076 -19.05 55.56 -17.53
C GLN A 1076 -19.09 55.88 -16.02
N LEU A 1077 -18.76 57.12 -15.67
CA LEU A 1077 -18.53 57.56 -14.29
C LEU A 1077 -19.74 57.36 -13.37
N ASP A 1078 -20.96 57.63 -13.86
CA ASP A 1078 -22.18 57.50 -13.05
C ASP A 1078 -22.47 56.05 -12.64
N LYS A 1079 -22.16 55.08 -13.51
CA LYS A 1079 -22.34 53.66 -13.22
C LYS A 1079 -21.27 53.15 -12.26
N ALA A 1080 -20.02 53.56 -12.46
CA ALA A 1080 -18.92 53.24 -11.56
C ALA A 1080 -19.20 53.77 -10.14
N LEU A 1081 -19.63 55.04 -10.03
CA LEU A 1081 -19.96 55.67 -8.76
C LEU A 1081 -21.10 54.95 -8.05
N ARG A 1082 -22.15 54.54 -8.78
CA ARG A 1082 -23.27 53.80 -8.21
C ARG A 1082 -22.83 52.45 -7.62
N ILE A 1083 -22.04 51.66 -8.35
CA ILE A 1083 -21.54 50.37 -7.85
C ILE A 1083 -20.69 50.56 -6.58
N LEU A 1084 -19.83 51.60 -6.58
CA LEU A 1084 -19.00 51.91 -5.41
C LEU A 1084 -19.82 52.33 -4.18
N GLN A 1085 -20.88 53.12 -4.37
CA GLN A 1085 -21.73 53.63 -3.29
C GLN A 1085 -22.75 52.62 -2.77
N ASP A 1086 -23.41 51.90 -3.68
CA ASP A 1086 -24.59 51.09 -3.36
C ASP A 1086 -24.23 49.62 -3.06
N GLU A 1087 -23.11 49.12 -3.59
CA GLU A 1087 -22.74 47.70 -3.46
C GLU A 1087 -21.40 47.49 -2.73
N VAL A 1088 -20.34 48.19 -3.15
CA VAL A 1088 -18.99 47.98 -2.61
C VAL A 1088 -18.84 48.53 -1.20
N ARG A 1089 -19.18 49.81 -0.97
CA ARG A 1089 -19.07 50.45 0.34
C ARG A 1089 -19.91 49.72 1.42
N PRO A 1090 -21.19 49.40 1.20
CA PRO A 1090 -21.98 48.67 2.19
C PRO A 1090 -21.51 47.24 2.43
N ALA A 1091 -20.81 46.62 1.47
CA ALA A 1091 -20.22 45.30 1.66
C ALA A 1091 -18.98 45.37 2.56
N PHE A 1092 -18.09 46.34 2.37
CA PHE A 1092 -16.94 46.56 3.26
C PHE A 1092 -17.34 47.07 4.64
N ASP A 1093 -18.40 47.88 4.77
CA ASP A 1093 -18.91 48.32 6.07
C ASP A 1093 -19.53 47.17 6.90
N ARG A 1094 -19.84 46.02 6.26
CA ARG A 1094 -20.41 44.82 6.89
C ARG A 1094 -19.38 43.74 7.22
N LEU A 1095 -18.16 43.86 6.69
CA LEU A 1095 -17.01 42.97 6.92
C LEU A 1095 -16.16 43.53 8.06
#